data_AF-A0A9E6F457-F1
#
_entry.id   AF-A0A9E6F457-F1
#
_cell.length_a   1.000
_cell.length_b   1.000
_cell.length_c   1.000
_cell.angle_alpha   90.00
_cell.angle_beta   90.00
_cell.angle_gamma   90.00
#
_symmetry.space_group_name_H-M   'P 1'
#
loop_
_entity.id
_entity.type
_entity.pdbx_description
1 polymer ?
#
loop_
_entity_poly.entity_id
_entity_poly.type
_entity_poly.pdbx_seq_one_letter_code
_entity_poly.pdbx_strand_id
1 'polypeptide(L)'
;MNKTVFSRVLFGLTFALLLGVSSPANAQYFSFGKNKVQYTEFNWKYVQSDHFDVYFTEGGEYLAKFTADVAEAAYKTMRRDFRYEVNNRVAIMVFKSHNDFQQNNVVHEFLEEGIGGVTELYKNRVVLPFDGDYRKFRHVIHHELVHAVMNDMIFGGSVQSAIVNNIRIQIPLWLSEGLAEYQSLEWDTNSDMFINDAIQNSYLPPIEGLNGYFAYRGGQSVFRYVSETYGREKIGEIMQRLKATRSVEAAFRGAIGLSIEELSERWVRDLKVQYWPEIARREDINAVMKKLTDHKEDGSNYNTSPSISPQGDKFAFITDRSGYFDIYLGSTINPDEFKRLVSGQRSRDFEELKILTPGVTWSPDGKKIALATKAGESDAIMLIDVEEGDTEKLTFALDGIFSVSWSPDGNRLAFIGNQDFKSDIFVYNLQTKELINLTNDVFSDSDPAWSKDGKKLFFSSDRRTNVAVTRRSMGIADGEYESIPATEDVLNMRQHDYSQVDLYELTVESGKMRRLTATEAIEEASPICSPDNQKLLFISDKNGIYNVYELNLNDPGLDNQENPSPKMRPVTNVLSGIRQISLSADGTKLVGVGLDYAGFDIYMLRLPFERKLKPEYLDENGNLLATPWGKALVQIQTTKFADVTQGMITKRPFVVLRGPKDPSAGGAISAASPDSTAKTDTVKAVTAGKPEAQPPQREPGLDLKNFVFDKNFAPFTEHEAETEEKKKSLAEKKKEEDIRDEKGDYKVKPYKLSFSPDIIYGNAQYDALFGASGSALFSFSDLMGNHQIALFTNLQID
;
A
#
# COMPACT_ATOMS: atom_id res chain seq x y z
N MET A 1 -36.46 -52.74 -45.25
CA MET A 1 -36.39 -51.70 -44.19
C MET A 1 -37.36 -50.57 -44.54
N ASN A 2 -38.29 -50.25 -43.62
CA ASN A 2 -39.39 -49.31 -43.87
C ASN A 2 -38.88 -47.88 -44.12
N LYS A 3 -39.34 -47.23 -45.19
CA LYS A 3 -39.01 -45.83 -45.55
C LYS A 3 -39.28 -44.84 -44.39
N THR A 4 -40.25 -45.14 -43.54
CA THR A 4 -40.59 -44.37 -42.33
C THR A 4 -39.54 -44.46 -41.23
N VAL A 5 -38.82 -45.59 -41.12
CA VAL A 5 -37.72 -45.75 -40.15
C VAL A 5 -36.46 -45.04 -40.64
N PHE A 6 -36.18 -45.11 -41.95
CA PHE A 6 -35.04 -44.40 -42.55
C PHE A 6 -35.20 -42.87 -42.47
N SER A 7 -36.41 -42.35 -42.70
CA SER A 7 -36.70 -40.91 -42.55
C SER A 7 -36.55 -40.43 -41.11
N ARG A 8 -36.94 -41.23 -40.11
CA ARG A 8 -36.79 -40.88 -38.69
C ARG A 8 -35.34 -40.95 -38.21
N VAL A 9 -34.57 -41.91 -38.71
CA VAL A 9 -33.13 -42.01 -38.41
C VAL A 9 -32.35 -40.88 -39.08
N LEU A 10 -32.70 -40.51 -40.32
CA LEU A 10 -32.08 -39.38 -41.02
C LEU A 10 -32.43 -38.05 -40.33
N PHE A 11 -33.68 -37.85 -39.90
CA PHE A 11 -34.08 -36.66 -39.15
C PHE A 11 -33.40 -36.58 -37.78
N GLY A 12 -33.25 -37.70 -37.08
CA GLY A 12 -32.50 -37.79 -35.82
C GLY A 12 -31.01 -37.50 -35.98
N LEU A 13 -30.37 -37.99 -37.05
CA LEU A 13 -28.96 -37.70 -37.38
C LEU A 13 -28.76 -36.24 -37.82
N THR A 14 -29.72 -35.65 -38.54
CA THR A 14 -29.66 -34.23 -38.94
C THR A 14 -29.87 -33.30 -37.75
N PHE A 15 -30.77 -33.66 -36.82
CA PHE A 15 -31.01 -32.92 -35.58
C PHE A 15 -29.83 -33.04 -34.59
N ALA A 16 -29.18 -34.20 -34.52
CA ALA A 16 -27.96 -34.40 -33.74
C ALA A 16 -26.73 -33.66 -34.35
N LEU A 17 -26.63 -33.57 -35.68
CA LEU A 17 -25.61 -32.73 -36.33
C LEU A 17 -25.86 -31.23 -36.08
N LEU A 18 -27.12 -30.78 -36.06
CA LEU A 18 -27.47 -29.39 -35.74
C LEU A 18 -27.18 -29.03 -34.26
N LEU A 19 -27.30 -29.99 -33.34
CA LEU A 19 -26.88 -29.84 -31.93
C LEU A 19 -25.37 -30.00 -31.72
N GLY A 20 -24.64 -30.59 -32.67
CA GLY A 20 -23.18 -30.68 -32.66
C GLY A 20 -22.48 -29.45 -33.23
N VAL A 21 -23.21 -28.57 -33.92
CA VAL A 21 -22.70 -27.31 -34.51
C VAL A 21 -23.14 -26.07 -33.71
N SER A 22 -23.91 -26.25 -32.62
CA SER A 22 -23.92 -25.25 -31.55
C SER A 22 -22.58 -25.28 -30.82
N SER A 23 -21.56 -24.70 -31.44
CA SER A 23 -20.53 -24.01 -30.67
C SER A 23 -21.28 -23.14 -29.65
N PRO A 24 -20.84 -23.04 -28.39
CA PRO A 24 -21.29 -21.92 -27.60
C PRO A 24 -20.98 -20.70 -28.47
N ALA A 25 -22.03 -20.03 -28.95
CA ALA A 25 -21.88 -18.65 -29.32
C ALA A 25 -21.34 -18.05 -28.02
N ASN A 26 -20.03 -17.84 -27.97
CA ASN A 26 -19.46 -16.82 -27.12
C ASN A 26 -20.18 -15.58 -27.61
N ALA A 27 -21.36 -15.32 -27.03
CA ALA A 27 -21.94 -14.00 -27.01
C ALA A 27 -20.74 -13.14 -26.67
N GLN A 28 -20.39 -12.25 -27.60
CA GLN A 28 -19.41 -11.23 -27.32
C GLN A 28 -19.82 -10.67 -25.97
N TYR A 29 -19.05 -11.03 -24.94
CA TYR A 29 -19.09 -10.41 -23.64
C TYR A 29 -18.57 -9.01 -23.95
N PHE A 30 -19.43 -8.17 -24.54
CA PHE A 30 -19.38 -6.76 -24.26
C PHE A 30 -19.62 -6.71 -22.77
N SER A 31 -18.52 -6.69 -22.02
CA SER A 31 -18.57 -6.26 -20.64
C SER A 31 -19.33 -4.94 -20.68
N PHE A 32 -20.54 -4.91 -20.14
CA PHE A 32 -21.21 -3.67 -19.81
C PHE A 32 -20.40 -3.04 -18.67
N GLY A 33 -19.26 -2.46 -19.01
CA GLY A 33 -18.45 -1.63 -18.13
C GLY A 33 -18.97 -0.20 -18.15
N LYS A 34 -18.70 0.56 -17.09
CA LYS A 34 -18.87 2.02 -17.13
C LYS A 34 -18.03 2.56 -18.28
N ASN A 35 -18.63 3.35 -19.19
CA ASN A 35 -17.86 4.04 -20.22
C ASN A 35 -16.87 5.00 -19.53
N LYS A 36 -15.59 4.92 -19.89
CA LYS A 36 -14.56 5.85 -19.41
C LYS A 36 -14.80 7.21 -20.06
N VAL A 37 -15.25 8.19 -19.28
CA VAL A 37 -15.52 9.55 -19.76
C VAL A 37 -14.28 10.41 -19.54
N GLN A 38 -13.84 11.12 -20.57
CA GLN A 38 -12.77 12.10 -20.47
C GLN A 38 -13.37 13.50 -20.35
N TYR A 39 -13.06 14.18 -19.25
CA TYR A 39 -13.42 15.57 -18.99
C TYR A 39 -12.26 16.52 -19.32
N THR A 40 -11.02 16.04 -19.17
CA THR A 40 -9.79 16.84 -19.35
C THR A 40 -9.03 16.46 -20.61
N GLU A 41 -8.58 17.46 -21.38
CA GLU A 41 -7.56 17.28 -22.41
C GLU A 41 -6.15 17.46 -21.82
N PHE A 42 -5.31 16.43 -21.93
CA PHE A 42 -3.99 16.41 -21.30
C PHE A 42 -2.89 16.94 -22.24
N ASN A 43 -2.20 18.00 -21.82
CA ASN A 43 -0.99 18.48 -22.47
C ASN A 43 0.27 17.82 -21.87
N TRP A 44 0.80 16.82 -22.59
CA TRP A 44 1.88 15.98 -22.10
C TRP A 44 3.26 16.60 -22.30
N LYS A 45 4.08 16.53 -21.26
CA LYS A 45 5.53 16.75 -21.26
C LYS A 45 6.20 15.52 -20.67
N TYR A 46 7.52 15.46 -20.74
CA TYR A 46 8.26 14.38 -20.10
C TYR A 46 9.64 14.84 -19.64
N VAL A 47 10.14 14.18 -18.59
CA VAL A 47 11.55 14.17 -18.21
C VAL A 47 12.13 12.80 -18.52
N GLN A 48 13.45 12.74 -18.65
CA GLN A 48 14.18 11.52 -18.95
C GLN A 48 15.14 11.22 -17.80
N SER A 49 15.37 9.96 -17.47
CA SER A 49 16.45 9.51 -16.58
C SER A 49 17.43 8.65 -17.38
N ASP A 50 18.17 7.70 -16.79
CA ASP A 50 19.00 6.77 -17.57
C ASP A 50 18.18 5.62 -18.19
N HIS A 51 17.22 5.11 -17.42
CA HIS A 51 16.41 3.92 -17.72
C HIS A 51 14.91 4.21 -17.86
N PHE A 52 14.47 5.45 -17.65
CA PHE A 52 13.05 5.81 -17.66
C PHE A 52 12.77 7.07 -18.48
N ASP A 53 11.59 7.11 -19.07
CA ASP A 53 10.98 8.33 -19.60
C ASP A 53 9.70 8.58 -18.80
N VAL A 54 9.65 9.67 -18.04
CA VAL A 54 8.54 10.00 -17.13
C VAL A 54 7.69 11.10 -17.73
N TYR A 55 6.51 10.74 -18.20
CA TYR A 55 5.52 11.60 -18.82
C TYR A 55 4.58 12.17 -17.76
N PHE A 56 4.25 13.45 -17.89
CA PHE A 56 3.41 14.16 -16.94
C PHE A 56 2.62 15.27 -17.64
N THR A 57 1.56 15.73 -16.98
CA THR A 57 0.70 16.82 -17.45
C THR A 57 1.12 18.16 -16.83
N GLU A 58 0.58 19.28 -17.32
CA GLU A 58 0.91 20.61 -16.76
C GLU A 58 0.71 20.68 -15.24
N GLY A 59 1.68 21.25 -14.52
CA GLY A 59 1.74 21.25 -13.05
C GLY A 59 2.41 20.01 -12.43
N GLY A 60 2.54 18.90 -13.16
CA GLY A 60 3.09 17.63 -12.65
C GLY A 60 4.62 17.49 -12.71
N GLU A 61 5.37 18.54 -13.05
CA GLU A 61 6.83 18.47 -13.25
C GLU A 61 7.57 17.95 -12.02
N TYR A 62 7.18 18.46 -10.84
CA TYR A 62 7.80 18.08 -9.58
C TYR A 62 7.62 16.59 -9.29
N LEU A 63 6.39 16.07 -9.45
CA LEU A 63 6.09 14.64 -9.30
C LEU A 63 6.87 13.82 -10.32
N ALA A 64 6.99 14.27 -11.56
CA ALA A 64 7.75 13.56 -12.59
C ALA A 64 9.24 13.42 -12.24
N LYS A 65 9.86 14.49 -11.73
CA LYS A 65 11.26 14.47 -11.26
C LYS A 65 11.42 13.55 -10.04
N PHE A 66 10.49 13.61 -9.09
CA PHE A 66 10.46 12.69 -7.94
C PHE A 66 10.35 11.23 -8.41
N THR A 67 9.43 10.94 -9.32
CA THR A 67 9.24 9.61 -9.89
C THR A 67 10.50 9.12 -10.60
N ALA A 68 11.20 9.98 -11.36
CA ALA A 68 12.46 9.62 -12.00
C ALA A 68 13.53 9.19 -10.99
N ASP A 69 13.70 9.93 -9.89
CA ASP A 69 14.66 9.60 -8.84
C ASP A 69 14.31 8.30 -8.12
N VAL A 70 13.03 8.12 -7.75
CA VAL A 70 12.53 6.91 -7.11
C VAL A 70 12.65 5.70 -8.03
N ALA A 71 12.35 5.85 -9.32
CA ALA A 71 12.45 4.79 -10.32
C ALA A 71 13.90 4.32 -10.50
N GLU A 72 14.86 5.24 -10.60
CA GLU A 72 16.28 4.89 -10.67
C GLU A 72 16.78 4.21 -9.38
N ALA A 73 16.31 4.67 -8.21
CA ALA A 73 16.65 4.03 -6.93
C ALA A 73 16.07 2.61 -6.81
N ALA A 74 14.81 2.41 -7.21
CA ALA A 74 14.17 1.09 -7.27
C ALA A 74 14.90 0.17 -8.25
N TYR A 75 15.26 0.69 -9.44
CA TYR A 75 15.97 -0.06 -10.46
C TYR A 75 17.35 -0.55 -10.00
N LYS A 76 18.10 0.23 -9.22
CA LYS A 76 19.36 -0.24 -8.62
C LYS A 76 19.16 -1.49 -7.77
N THR A 77 18.08 -1.54 -6.99
CA THR A 77 17.73 -2.69 -6.16
C THR A 77 17.35 -3.89 -7.03
N MET A 78 16.46 -3.70 -8.02
CA MET A 78 16.02 -4.77 -8.93
C MET A 78 17.16 -5.31 -9.80
N ARG A 79 18.04 -4.45 -10.34
CA ARG A 79 19.23 -4.85 -11.13
C ARG A 79 20.13 -5.77 -10.31
N ARG A 80 20.37 -5.43 -9.04
CA ARG A 80 21.17 -6.26 -8.12
C ARG A 80 20.46 -7.58 -7.79
N ASP A 81 19.20 -7.50 -7.38
CA ASP A 81 18.45 -8.64 -6.87
C ASP A 81 18.14 -9.65 -8.00
N PHE A 82 17.79 -9.18 -9.20
CA PHE A 82 17.47 -10.03 -10.35
C PHE A 82 18.66 -10.33 -11.24
N ARG A 83 19.79 -9.61 -11.10
CA ARG A 83 20.95 -9.66 -12.01
C ARG A 83 20.54 -9.47 -13.47
N TYR A 84 19.71 -8.44 -13.70
CA TYR A 84 19.13 -8.16 -15.00
C TYR A 84 19.19 -6.66 -15.30
N GLU A 85 19.46 -6.33 -16.57
CA GLU A 85 19.43 -4.96 -17.08
C GLU A 85 18.28 -4.81 -18.08
N VAL A 86 17.48 -3.76 -17.90
CA VAL A 86 16.40 -3.47 -18.84
C VAL A 86 16.99 -3.08 -20.21
N ASN A 87 16.39 -3.62 -21.27
CA ASN A 87 16.92 -3.38 -22.63
C ASN A 87 16.54 -1.99 -23.16
N ASN A 88 15.37 -1.50 -22.76
CA ASN A 88 14.79 -0.24 -23.22
C ASN A 88 14.37 0.62 -22.03
N ARG A 89 14.24 1.92 -22.28
CA ARG A 89 13.65 2.81 -21.28
C ARG A 89 12.20 2.45 -21.05
N VAL A 90 11.82 2.30 -19.79
CA VAL A 90 10.42 2.07 -19.42
C VAL A 90 9.71 3.42 -19.36
N ALA A 91 8.56 3.51 -20.02
CA ALA A 91 7.73 4.72 -19.98
C ALA A 91 6.86 4.71 -18.71
N ILE A 92 6.85 5.83 -18.00
CA ILE A 92 6.04 6.03 -16.79
C ILE A 92 5.13 7.23 -17.01
N MET A 93 3.83 7.09 -16.81
CA MET A 93 2.84 8.17 -16.90
C MET A 93 2.39 8.54 -15.49
N VAL A 94 2.65 9.78 -15.10
CA VAL A 94 2.29 10.31 -13.78
C VAL A 94 1.15 11.30 -13.90
N PHE A 95 0.09 11.04 -13.14
CA PHE A 95 -1.07 11.91 -12.98
C PHE A 95 -1.04 12.59 -11.61
N LYS A 96 -1.45 13.85 -11.56
CA LYS A 96 -1.50 14.64 -10.31
C LYS A 96 -2.63 14.21 -9.34
N SER A 97 -3.58 13.41 -9.82
CA SER A 97 -4.71 12.93 -9.03
C SER A 97 -5.27 11.61 -9.57
N HIS A 98 -5.96 10.88 -8.69
CA HIS A 98 -6.77 9.73 -9.10
C HIS A 98 -7.85 10.11 -10.11
N ASN A 99 -8.42 11.32 -10.01
CA ASN A 99 -9.42 11.82 -10.93
C ASN A 99 -8.91 11.92 -12.38
N ASP A 100 -7.68 12.42 -12.58
CA ASP A 100 -7.06 12.46 -13.91
C ASP A 100 -6.66 11.05 -14.38
N PHE A 101 -6.13 10.23 -13.47
CA PHE A 101 -5.78 8.83 -13.73
C PHE A 101 -6.98 8.03 -14.23
N GLN A 102 -8.17 8.21 -13.65
CA GLN A 102 -9.40 7.54 -14.07
C GLN A 102 -9.87 7.90 -15.48
N GLN A 103 -9.35 8.96 -16.06
CA GLN A 103 -9.73 9.46 -17.39
C GLN A 103 -8.69 9.11 -18.47
N ASN A 104 -7.61 8.41 -18.13
CA ASN A 104 -6.52 8.16 -19.08
C ASN A 104 -6.91 7.22 -20.25
N ASN A 105 -6.25 7.36 -21.41
CA ASN A 105 -6.40 6.42 -22.55
C ASN A 105 -5.25 5.40 -22.65
N VAL A 106 -4.30 5.44 -21.73
CA VAL A 106 -3.15 4.51 -21.69
C VAL A 106 -3.63 3.10 -21.39
N VAL A 107 -4.58 2.98 -20.46
CA VAL A 107 -5.28 1.76 -20.03
C VAL A 107 -6.77 1.90 -20.36
N HIS A 108 -7.35 0.89 -21.01
CA HIS A 108 -8.73 0.94 -21.50
C HIS A 108 -9.75 0.59 -20.41
N GLU A 109 -9.35 -0.18 -19.42
CA GLU A 109 -10.13 -0.51 -18.25
C GLU A 109 -10.37 0.74 -17.39
N PHE A 110 -11.55 0.79 -16.77
CA PHE A 110 -11.87 1.79 -15.76
C PHE A 110 -11.13 1.43 -14.46
N LEU A 111 -10.48 2.42 -13.85
CA LEU A 111 -9.58 2.21 -12.72
C LEU A 111 -10.24 2.71 -11.44
N GLU A 112 -10.91 1.82 -10.72
CA GLU A 112 -11.65 2.18 -9.50
C GLU A 112 -10.74 2.75 -8.39
N GLU A 113 -11.33 3.51 -7.48
CA GLU A 113 -10.71 3.87 -6.19
C GLU A 113 -10.07 2.65 -5.51
N GLY A 114 -8.87 2.85 -4.96
CA GLY A 114 -8.05 1.78 -4.36
C GLY A 114 -7.03 1.14 -5.30
N ILE A 115 -7.08 1.43 -6.61
CA ILE A 115 -6.01 1.08 -7.55
C ILE A 115 -4.94 2.18 -7.55
N GLY A 116 -3.83 1.94 -6.85
CA GLY A 116 -2.75 2.92 -6.70
C GLY A 116 -1.82 3.07 -7.91
N GLY A 117 -1.94 2.20 -8.92
CA GLY A 117 -1.08 2.16 -10.10
C GLY A 117 -1.33 0.91 -10.95
N VAL A 118 -0.89 0.92 -12.21
CA VAL A 118 -0.99 -0.23 -13.11
C VAL A 118 0.21 -0.29 -14.06
N THR A 119 0.71 -1.50 -14.30
CA THR A 119 1.65 -1.82 -15.37
C THR A 119 0.93 -2.43 -16.58
N GLU A 120 0.90 -1.68 -17.67
CA GLU A 120 0.31 -2.05 -18.94
C GLU A 120 1.31 -2.88 -19.76
N LEU A 121 0.99 -4.17 -20.00
CA LEU A 121 1.93 -5.17 -20.53
C LEU A 121 2.18 -5.10 -22.05
N TYR A 122 1.26 -4.57 -22.86
CA TYR A 122 1.38 -4.47 -24.32
C TYR A 122 2.59 -3.66 -24.73
N LYS A 123 2.76 -2.47 -24.16
CA LYS A 123 3.90 -1.58 -24.44
C LYS A 123 4.88 -1.44 -23.27
N ASN A 124 4.66 -2.18 -22.18
CA ASN A 124 5.44 -2.12 -20.95
C ASN A 124 5.50 -0.71 -20.36
N ARG A 125 4.33 -0.15 -20.08
CA ARG A 125 4.15 1.22 -19.57
C ARG A 125 3.63 1.17 -18.13
N VAL A 126 4.15 2.03 -17.27
CA VAL A 126 3.68 2.17 -15.89
C VAL A 126 2.81 3.41 -15.79
N VAL A 127 1.66 3.32 -15.12
CA VAL A 127 0.68 4.41 -15.02
C VAL A 127 0.32 4.63 -13.56
N LEU A 128 0.49 5.86 -13.06
CA LEU A 128 0.46 6.17 -11.62
C LEU A 128 -0.33 7.46 -11.33
N PRO A 129 -1.34 7.42 -10.44
CA PRO A 129 -1.86 8.61 -9.76
C PRO A 129 -0.99 9.04 -8.58
N PHE A 130 -1.11 10.31 -8.19
CA PHE A 130 -0.66 10.83 -6.91
C PHE A 130 -1.85 11.18 -6.02
N ASP A 131 -1.89 10.59 -4.82
CA ASP A 131 -2.99 10.76 -3.86
C ASP A 131 -2.60 11.59 -2.62
N GLY A 132 -1.49 12.34 -2.67
CA GLY A 132 -1.10 13.23 -1.58
C GLY A 132 -0.19 12.60 -0.53
N ASP A 133 0.31 11.38 -0.77
CA ASP A 133 1.14 10.62 0.16
C ASP A 133 2.40 10.11 -0.55
N TYR A 134 3.55 10.74 -0.28
CA TYR A 134 4.83 10.41 -0.93
C TYR A 134 5.36 9.02 -0.58
N ARG A 135 5.05 8.52 0.63
CA ARG A 135 5.46 7.17 1.05
C ARG A 135 4.73 6.11 0.25
N LYS A 136 3.40 6.25 0.12
CA LYS A 136 2.58 5.37 -0.74
C LYS A 136 2.99 5.50 -2.20
N PHE A 137 3.16 6.72 -2.70
CA PHE A 137 3.56 6.95 -4.10
C PHE A 137 4.89 6.26 -4.44
N ARG A 138 5.91 6.37 -3.56
CA ARG A 138 7.19 5.66 -3.72
C ARG A 138 7.04 4.14 -3.69
N HIS A 139 6.18 3.60 -2.82
CA HIS A 139 5.88 2.17 -2.80
C HIS A 139 5.27 1.72 -4.13
N VAL A 140 4.25 2.43 -4.63
CA VAL A 140 3.56 2.04 -5.87
C VAL A 140 4.47 2.18 -7.09
N ILE A 141 5.28 3.24 -7.19
CA ILE A 141 6.31 3.35 -8.24
C ILE A 141 7.19 2.10 -8.27
N HIS A 142 7.70 1.65 -7.12
CA HIS A 142 8.56 0.47 -7.07
C HIS A 142 7.76 -0.80 -7.40
N HIS A 143 6.56 -0.97 -6.86
CA HIS A 143 5.70 -2.13 -7.12
C HIS A 143 5.45 -2.33 -8.62
N GLU A 144 5.00 -1.28 -9.30
CA GLU A 144 4.74 -1.34 -10.74
C GLU A 144 6.02 -1.51 -11.57
N LEU A 145 7.13 -0.92 -11.13
CA LEU A 145 8.41 -1.14 -11.81
C LEU A 145 8.89 -2.59 -11.73
N VAL A 146 8.58 -3.33 -10.66
CA VAL A 146 8.89 -4.77 -10.60
C VAL A 146 8.15 -5.51 -11.70
N HIS A 147 6.87 -5.22 -11.91
CA HIS A 147 6.09 -5.78 -13.02
C HIS A 147 6.69 -5.42 -14.38
N ALA A 148 7.08 -4.16 -14.58
CA ALA A 148 7.67 -3.71 -15.84
C ALA A 148 9.03 -4.36 -16.14
N VAL A 149 9.87 -4.54 -15.12
CA VAL A 149 11.17 -5.24 -15.23
C VAL A 149 10.95 -6.73 -15.45
N MET A 150 9.99 -7.35 -14.76
CA MET A 150 9.61 -8.75 -15.00
C MET A 150 9.12 -8.96 -16.43
N ASN A 151 8.31 -8.04 -16.94
CA ASN A 151 7.79 -8.10 -18.30
C ASN A 151 8.92 -7.96 -19.34
N ASP A 152 9.85 -7.03 -19.14
CA ASP A 152 11.05 -6.92 -19.99
C ASP A 152 11.90 -8.19 -19.93
N MET A 153 12.16 -8.69 -18.72
CA MET A 153 13.02 -9.86 -18.48
C MET A 153 12.47 -11.16 -19.08
N ILE A 154 11.16 -11.41 -18.93
CA ILE A 154 10.52 -12.69 -19.25
C ILE A 154 9.91 -12.65 -20.65
N PHE A 155 9.22 -11.57 -21.01
CA PHE A 155 8.45 -11.46 -22.25
C PHE A 155 9.14 -10.60 -23.33
N GLY A 156 10.24 -9.92 -23.00
CA GLY A 156 10.96 -9.04 -23.92
C GLY A 156 10.31 -7.67 -24.09
N GLY A 157 9.52 -7.24 -23.11
CA GLY A 157 9.06 -5.84 -22.96
C GLY A 157 7.91 -5.43 -23.87
N SER A 158 7.31 -6.36 -24.62
CA SER A 158 6.06 -6.12 -25.34
C SER A 158 5.33 -7.42 -25.65
N VAL A 159 4.02 -7.35 -25.85
CA VAL A 159 3.22 -8.51 -26.32
C VAL A 159 3.72 -9.00 -27.68
N GLN A 160 4.17 -8.11 -28.56
CA GLN A 160 4.78 -8.49 -29.84
C GLN A 160 6.03 -9.34 -29.64
N SER A 161 6.93 -8.95 -28.74
CA SER A 161 8.12 -9.73 -28.37
C SER A 161 7.73 -11.11 -27.82
N ALA A 162 6.69 -11.18 -26.99
CA ALA A 162 6.22 -12.43 -26.41
C ALA A 162 5.73 -13.43 -27.49
N ILE A 163 4.95 -12.93 -28.45
CA ILE A 163 4.43 -13.71 -29.59
C ILE A 163 5.59 -14.21 -30.46
N VAL A 164 6.52 -13.32 -30.84
CA VAL A 164 7.66 -13.67 -31.71
C VAL A 164 8.57 -14.72 -31.06
N ASN A 165 8.78 -14.63 -29.74
CA ASN A 165 9.62 -15.58 -28.99
C ASN A 165 8.86 -16.83 -28.51
N ASN A 166 7.58 -16.99 -28.93
CA ASN A 166 6.68 -18.08 -28.56
C ASN A 166 6.70 -18.37 -27.05
N ILE A 167 6.61 -17.32 -26.24
CA ILE A 167 6.60 -17.40 -24.78
C ILE A 167 5.17 -17.70 -24.33
N ARG A 168 4.97 -18.82 -23.64
CA ARG A 168 3.66 -19.31 -23.19
C ARG A 168 3.58 -19.54 -21.67
N ILE A 169 4.57 -19.06 -20.93
CA ILE A 169 4.54 -19.17 -19.48
C ILE A 169 3.45 -18.27 -18.93
N GLN A 170 2.64 -18.80 -18.02
CA GLN A 170 1.74 -18.02 -17.19
C GLN A 170 2.40 -17.85 -15.83
N ILE A 171 2.65 -16.60 -15.45
CA ILE A 171 3.19 -16.27 -14.12
C ILE A 171 2.01 -16.26 -13.14
N PRO A 172 2.03 -17.05 -12.06
CA PRO A 172 1.01 -17.01 -11.03
C PRO A 172 0.97 -15.65 -10.33
N LEU A 173 -0.23 -15.17 -9.96
CA LEU A 173 -0.41 -13.87 -9.31
C LEU A 173 0.37 -13.74 -8.00
N TRP A 174 0.43 -14.79 -7.17
CA TRP A 174 1.22 -14.76 -5.94
C TRP A 174 2.71 -14.52 -6.17
N LEU A 175 3.22 -14.94 -7.34
CA LEU A 175 4.60 -14.75 -7.71
C LEU A 175 4.81 -13.30 -8.15
N SER A 176 4.00 -12.79 -9.08
CA SER A 176 4.13 -11.42 -9.58
C SER A 176 3.83 -10.37 -8.52
N GLU A 177 2.65 -10.40 -7.92
CA GLU A 177 2.24 -9.41 -6.90
C GLU A 177 3.05 -9.56 -5.63
N GLY A 178 3.27 -10.80 -5.17
CA GLY A 178 4.04 -11.05 -3.97
C GLY A 178 5.48 -10.59 -4.06
N LEU A 179 6.12 -10.77 -5.23
CA LEU A 179 7.47 -10.27 -5.45
C LEU A 179 7.51 -8.74 -5.51
N ALA A 180 6.52 -8.12 -6.16
CA ALA A 180 6.40 -6.67 -6.26
C ALA A 180 6.19 -6.01 -4.89
N GLU A 181 5.31 -6.56 -4.04
CA GLU A 181 5.11 -6.15 -2.66
C GLU A 181 6.40 -6.33 -1.82
N TYR A 182 7.06 -7.49 -1.94
CA TYR A 182 8.29 -7.76 -1.20
C TYR A 182 9.44 -6.84 -1.63
N GLN A 183 9.63 -6.60 -2.92
CA GLN A 183 10.68 -5.71 -3.41
C GLN A 183 10.42 -4.26 -2.99
N SER A 184 9.16 -3.82 -3.01
CA SER A 184 8.79 -2.44 -2.71
C SER A 184 8.79 -2.13 -1.20
N LEU A 185 8.29 -3.02 -0.33
CA LEU A 185 8.14 -2.79 1.11
C LEU A 185 9.04 -3.65 2.00
N GLU A 186 9.49 -4.81 1.53
CA GLU A 186 10.02 -5.94 2.33
C GLU A 186 8.98 -6.53 3.30
N TRP A 187 8.56 -5.76 4.31
CA TRP A 187 7.47 -6.13 5.22
C TRP A 187 6.87 -4.89 5.88
N ASP A 188 5.59 -4.96 6.25
CA ASP A 188 4.85 -3.87 6.89
C ASP A 188 3.78 -4.41 7.84
N THR A 189 3.26 -3.53 8.69
CA THR A 189 2.28 -3.87 9.73
C THR A 189 0.95 -4.35 9.17
N ASN A 190 0.47 -3.86 8.01
CA ASN A 190 -0.77 -4.36 7.41
C ASN A 190 -0.62 -5.80 6.92
N SER A 191 0.53 -6.11 6.33
CA SER A 191 0.86 -7.47 5.88
C SER A 191 1.05 -8.43 7.05
N ASP A 192 1.72 -8.01 8.12
CA ASP A 192 1.84 -8.80 9.35
C ASP A 192 0.48 -9.11 9.98
N MET A 193 -0.38 -8.08 10.07
CA MET A 193 -1.73 -8.17 10.61
C MET A 193 -2.59 -9.19 9.84
N PHE A 194 -2.58 -9.12 8.50
CA PHE A 194 -3.39 -10.00 7.66
C PHE A 194 -2.90 -11.45 7.69
N ILE A 195 -1.59 -11.67 7.65
CA ILE A 195 -1.01 -13.03 7.72
C ILE A 195 -1.19 -13.62 9.12
N ASN A 196 -1.06 -12.82 10.18
CA ASN A 196 -1.38 -13.25 11.53
C ASN A 196 -2.84 -13.71 11.62
N ASP A 197 -3.80 -12.90 11.18
CA ASP A 197 -5.23 -13.27 11.17
C ASP A 197 -5.47 -14.60 10.42
N ALA A 198 -4.89 -14.76 9.23
CA ALA A 198 -4.99 -15.98 8.43
C ALA A 198 -4.45 -17.24 9.12
N ILE A 199 -3.37 -17.11 9.89
CA ILE A 199 -2.77 -18.20 10.67
C ILE A 199 -3.58 -18.52 11.92
N GLN A 200 -4.05 -17.51 12.66
CA GLN A 200 -4.85 -17.71 13.87
C GLN A 200 -6.18 -18.38 13.53
N ASN A 201 -6.83 -17.92 12.47
CA ASN A 201 -8.13 -18.40 12.03
C ASN A 201 -8.05 -19.61 11.06
N SER A 202 -6.85 -20.12 10.77
CA SER A 202 -6.60 -21.32 9.97
C SER A 202 -7.21 -21.30 8.56
N TYR A 203 -7.23 -20.13 7.90
CA TYR A 203 -7.74 -19.97 6.53
C TYR A 203 -6.67 -19.61 5.50
N LEU A 204 -5.39 -19.51 5.90
CA LEU A 204 -4.29 -19.28 4.97
C LEU A 204 -4.21 -20.41 3.91
N PRO A 205 -4.31 -20.11 2.59
CA PRO A 205 -4.19 -21.12 1.55
C PRO A 205 -2.74 -21.61 1.41
N PRO A 206 -2.52 -22.79 0.79
CA PRO A 206 -1.20 -23.13 0.26
C PRO A 206 -0.79 -22.14 -0.85
N ILE A 207 0.51 -22.11 -1.19
CA ILE A 207 1.08 -21.15 -2.16
C ILE A 207 0.31 -21.12 -3.49
N GLU A 208 -0.08 -22.27 -4.03
CA GLU A 208 -0.83 -22.39 -5.28
C GLU A 208 -2.24 -21.78 -5.21
N GLY A 209 -2.80 -21.65 -4.00
CA GLY A 209 -4.11 -21.06 -3.73
C GLY A 209 -4.07 -19.56 -3.44
N LEU A 210 -2.89 -18.94 -3.38
CA LEU A 210 -2.73 -17.51 -3.10
C LEU A 210 -3.21 -16.67 -4.30
N ASN A 211 -4.48 -16.28 -4.26
CA ASN A 211 -5.14 -15.45 -5.28
C ASN A 211 -5.85 -14.26 -4.63
N GLY A 212 -6.33 -13.31 -5.44
CA GLY A 212 -6.97 -12.09 -4.93
C GLY A 212 -6.03 -11.34 -3.98
N TYR A 213 -6.55 -10.90 -2.82
CA TYR A 213 -5.74 -10.18 -1.84
C TYR A 213 -4.57 -11.01 -1.26
N PHE A 214 -4.69 -12.33 -1.23
CA PHE A 214 -3.59 -13.22 -0.82
C PHE A 214 -2.44 -13.28 -1.81
N ALA A 215 -2.66 -12.94 -3.09
CA ALA A 215 -1.55 -12.85 -4.05
C ALA A 215 -0.52 -11.79 -3.60
N TYR A 216 -1.01 -10.67 -3.06
CA TYR A 216 -0.20 -9.58 -2.52
C TYR A 216 0.41 -9.98 -1.17
N ARG A 217 -0.41 -10.10 -0.12
CA ARG A 217 0.07 -10.29 1.26
C ARG A 217 0.67 -11.68 1.50
N GLY A 218 0.04 -12.71 0.96
CA GLY A 218 0.53 -14.09 1.03
C GLY A 218 1.79 -14.28 0.19
N GLY A 219 1.79 -13.80 -1.05
CA GLY A 219 2.97 -13.85 -1.93
C GLY A 219 4.16 -13.10 -1.33
N GLN A 220 3.95 -11.91 -0.79
CA GLN A 220 4.97 -11.14 -0.06
C GLN A 220 5.57 -11.95 1.09
N SER A 221 4.72 -12.64 1.85
CA SER A 221 5.14 -13.54 2.94
C SER A 221 6.00 -14.69 2.46
N VAL A 222 5.68 -15.28 1.31
CA VAL A 222 6.48 -16.35 0.68
C VAL A 222 7.86 -15.83 0.30
N PHE A 223 7.98 -14.68 -0.36
CA PHE A 223 9.29 -14.14 -0.74
C PHE A 223 10.12 -13.70 0.46
N ARG A 224 9.46 -13.17 1.50
CA ARG A 224 10.11 -12.91 2.77
C ARG A 224 10.65 -14.19 3.40
N TYR A 225 9.85 -15.25 3.43
CA TYR A 225 10.27 -16.57 3.90
C TYR A 225 11.47 -17.11 3.11
N VAL A 226 11.42 -17.00 1.78
CA VAL A 226 12.51 -17.43 0.90
C VAL A 226 13.79 -16.66 1.22
N SER A 227 13.69 -15.34 1.34
CA SER A 227 14.84 -14.50 1.67
C SER A 227 15.41 -14.80 3.06
N GLU A 228 14.55 -14.98 4.07
CA GLU A 228 14.97 -15.23 5.46
C GLU A 228 15.56 -16.62 5.68
N THR A 229 15.12 -17.60 4.89
CA THR A 229 15.50 -19.00 5.08
C THR A 229 16.66 -19.40 4.17
N TYR A 230 16.64 -18.94 2.92
CA TYR A 230 17.57 -19.39 1.87
C TYR A 230 18.50 -18.28 1.36
N GLY A 231 18.31 -17.04 1.80
CA GLY A 231 19.08 -15.87 1.35
C GLY A 231 18.36 -15.07 0.27
N ARG A 232 18.50 -13.74 0.32
CA ARG A 232 17.85 -12.80 -0.61
C ARG A 232 18.26 -13.04 -2.06
N GLU A 233 19.49 -13.47 -2.27
CA GLU A 233 20.06 -13.79 -3.57
C GLU A 233 19.29 -14.91 -4.29
N LYS A 234 18.60 -15.79 -3.55
CA LYS A 234 17.78 -16.84 -4.16
C LYS A 234 16.60 -16.31 -4.96
N ILE A 235 16.13 -15.09 -4.68
CA ILE A 235 15.11 -14.44 -5.50
C ILE A 235 15.63 -14.24 -6.93
N GLY A 236 16.85 -13.73 -7.08
CA GLY A 236 17.49 -13.58 -8.39
C GLY A 236 17.69 -14.91 -9.11
N GLU A 237 18.14 -15.93 -8.38
CA GLU A 237 18.30 -17.27 -8.94
C GLU A 237 16.97 -17.85 -9.43
N ILE A 238 15.88 -17.69 -8.66
CA ILE A 238 14.53 -18.08 -9.05
C ILE A 238 14.12 -17.37 -10.35
N MET A 239 14.29 -16.04 -10.42
CA MET A 239 13.88 -15.28 -11.61
C MET A 239 14.69 -15.65 -12.86
N GLN A 240 16.01 -15.83 -12.73
CA GLN A 240 16.87 -16.26 -13.85
C GLN A 240 16.50 -17.66 -14.33
N ARG A 241 16.23 -18.59 -13.41
CA ARG A 241 15.76 -19.93 -13.76
C ARG A 241 14.37 -19.89 -14.38
N LEU A 242 13.47 -19.05 -13.89
CA LEU A 242 12.13 -18.87 -14.45
C LEU A 242 12.20 -18.44 -15.91
N LYS A 243 13.06 -17.46 -16.22
CA LYS A 243 13.32 -17.02 -17.60
C LYS A 243 13.86 -18.15 -18.47
N ALA A 244 14.80 -18.96 -17.95
CA ALA A 244 15.45 -20.02 -18.71
C ALA A 244 14.56 -21.26 -18.93
N THR A 245 13.84 -21.72 -17.89
CA THR A 245 13.05 -22.96 -17.93
C THR A 245 11.62 -22.74 -18.40
N ARG A 246 11.12 -21.49 -18.31
CA ARG A 246 9.71 -21.15 -18.52
C ARG A 246 8.76 -21.96 -17.62
N SER A 247 9.22 -22.33 -16.41
CA SER A 247 8.45 -23.11 -15.44
C SER A 247 8.75 -22.65 -14.01
N VAL A 248 7.70 -22.24 -13.30
CA VAL A 248 7.78 -21.83 -11.89
C VAL A 248 8.28 -22.97 -11.01
N GLU A 249 7.68 -24.16 -11.16
CA GLU A 249 8.07 -25.35 -10.41
C GLU A 249 9.56 -25.70 -10.61
N ALA A 250 10.03 -25.67 -11.86
CA ALA A 250 11.45 -25.94 -12.15
C ALA A 250 12.37 -24.83 -11.62
N ALA A 251 11.92 -23.58 -11.61
CA ALA A 251 12.70 -22.45 -11.09
C ALA A 251 12.93 -22.57 -9.59
N PHE A 252 11.88 -22.84 -8.81
CA PHE A 252 11.99 -23.02 -7.36
C PHE A 252 12.78 -24.29 -6.99
N ARG A 253 12.51 -25.44 -7.64
CA ARG A 253 13.30 -26.65 -7.42
C ARG A 253 14.77 -26.44 -7.73
N GLY A 254 15.08 -25.73 -8.81
CA GLY A 254 16.47 -25.46 -9.20
C GLY A 254 17.19 -24.49 -8.28
N ALA A 255 16.49 -23.48 -7.73
CA ALA A 255 17.10 -22.43 -6.93
C ALA A 255 17.24 -22.79 -5.43
N ILE A 256 16.19 -23.35 -4.84
CA ILE A 256 16.10 -23.63 -3.40
C ILE A 256 15.95 -25.12 -3.07
N GLY A 257 15.87 -25.99 -4.08
CA GLY A 257 15.80 -27.44 -3.88
C GLY A 257 14.44 -27.98 -3.45
N LEU A 258 13.38 -27.18 -3.53
CA LEU A 258 12.03 -27.54 -3.08
C LEU A 258 11.00 -27.39 -4.20
N SER A 259 10.00 -28.26 -4.22
CA SER A 259 8.75 -28.03 -4.94
C SER A 259 7.98 -26.85 -4.33
N ILE A 260 7.00 -26.31 -5.07
CA ILE A 260 6.09 -25.30 -4.49
C ILE A 260 5.30 -25.89 -3.31
N GLU A 261 4.87 -27.15 -3.42
CA GLU A 261 4.17 -27.87 -2.35
C GLU A 261 5.03 -28.01 -1.08
N GLU A 262 6.28 -28.45 -1.21
CA GLU A 262 7.23 -28.59 -0.09
C GLU A 262 7.57 -27.24 0.54
N LEU A 263 7.70 -26.20 -0.29
CA LEU A 263 7.90 -24.83 0.18
C LEU A 263 6.68 -24.35 0.98
N SER A 264 5.48 -24.59 0.46
CA SER A 264 4.20 -24.23 1.06
C SER A 264 4.04 -24.85 2.46
N GLU A 265 4.30 -26.16 2.60
CA GLU A 265 4.23 -26.84 3.89
C GLU A 265 5.19 -26.26 4.94
N ARG A 266 6.43 -25.96 4.53
CA ARG A 266 7.45 -25.38 5.43
C ARG A 266 7.12 -23.95 5.82
N TRP A 267 6.73 -23.14 4.85
CA TRP A 267 6.34 -21.75 5.06
C TRP A 267 5.17 -21.64 6.04
N VAL A 268 4.07 -22.36 5.83
CA VAL A 268 2.90 -22.34 6.73
C VAL A 268 3.27 -22.82 8.13
N ARG A 269 4.14 -23.84 8.25
CA ARG A 269 4.62 -24.34 9.54
C ARG A 269 5.40 -23.25 10.29
N ASP A 270 6.31 -22.57 9.63
CA ASP A 270 7.17 -21.57 10.27
C ASP A 270 6.37 -20.33 10.67
N LEU A 271 5.35 -19.93 9.88
CA LEU A 271 4.40 -18.89 10.28
C LEU A 271 3.63 -19.28 11.56
N LYS A 272 3.20 -20.54 11.71
CA LYS A 272 2.53 -21.02 12.93
C LYS A 272 3.45 -20.91 14.16
N VAL A 273 4.73 -21.28 14.01
CA VAL A 273 5.73 -21.14 15.08
C VAL A 273 5.91 -19.68 15.49
N GLN A 274 5.84 -18.75 14.53
CA GLN A 274 5.96 -17.32 14.78
C GLN A 274 4.72 -16.73 15.48
N TYR A 275 3.51 -17.02 15.00
CA TYR A 275 2.30 -16.29 15.40
C TYR A 275 1.50 -16.95 16.52
N TRP A 276 1.48 -18.28 16.67
CA TRP A 276 0.70 -18.93 17.74
C TRP A 276 1.09 -18.51 19.17
N PRO A 277 2.37 -18.25 19.50
CA PRO A 277 2.74 -17.74 20.83
C PRO A 277 2.08 -16.41 21.18
N GLU A 278 1.66 -15.61 20.20
CA GLU A 278 1.07 -14.29 20.42
C GLU A 278 -0.34 -14.37 21.00
N ILE A 279 -1.07 -15.49 20.82
CA ILE A 279 -2.39 -15.74 21.43
C ILE A 279 -2.33 -15.58 22.95
N ALA A 280 -1.26 -16.05 23.59
CA ALA A 280 -1.10 -15.98 25.04
C ALA A 280 -0.76 -14.57 25.54
N ARG A 281 -0.30 -13.67 24.66
CA ARG A 281 0.23 -12.34 25.00
C ARG A 281 -0.69 -11.19 24.61
N ARG A 282 -1.83 -11.51 24.00
CA ARG A 282 -2.74 -10.54 23.37
C ARG A 282 -4.18 -10.89 23.63
N GLU A 283 -5.03 -9.91 23.42
CA GLU A 283 -6.45 -10.03 23.64
C GLU A 283 -7.15 -10.39 22.33
N ASP A 284 -8.10 -11.31 22.40
CA ASP A 284 -9.10 -11.48 21.33
C ASP A 284 -10.01 -10.25 21.32
N ILE A 285 -10.13 -9.59 20.17
CA ILE A 285 -10.94 -8.38 20.00
C ILE A 285 -12.39 -8.62 20.40
N ASN A 286 -12.94 -9.81 20.11
CA ASN A 286 -14.31 -10.18 20.45
C ASN A 286 -14.52 -10.36 21.96
N ALA A 287 -13.46 -10.65 22.71
CA ALA A 287 -13.51 -10.81 24.16
C ALA A 287 -13.47 -9.47 24.90
N VAL A 288 -12.92 -8.41 24.29
CA VAL A 288 -12.69 -7.11 24.95
C VAL A 288 -13.48 -5.96 24.36
N MET A 289 -14.05 -6.12 23.17
CA MET A 289 -14.87 -5.11 22.49
C MET A 289 -16.19 -5.71 22.01
N LYS A 290 -17.25 -4.90 22.02
CA LYS A 290 -18.56 -5.31 21.49
C LYS A 290 -18.51 -5.21 19.95
N LYS A 291 -18.61 -6.34 19.26
CA LYS A 291 -18.82 -6.38 17.80
C LYS A 291 -20.16 -5.71 17.44
N LEU A 292 -20.14 -4.79 16.47
CA LEU A 292 -21.30 -4.02 16.00
C LEU A 292 -21.73 -4.38 14.57
N THR A 293 -20.83 -4.92 13.75
CA THR A 293 -21.13 -5.51 12.44
C THR A 293 -20.55 -6.92 12.41
N ASP A 294 -21.15 -7.83 11.63
CA ASP A 294 -20.58 -9.15 11.43
C ASP A 294 -20.63 -9.53 9.94
N HIS A 295 -19.48 -9.39 9.30
CA HIS A 295 -19.29 -9.68 7.89
C HIS A 295 -19.62 -11.14 7.51
N LYS A 296 -19.52 -12.09 8.46
CA LYS A 296 -19.85 -13.50 8.21
C LYS A 296 -21.36 -13.74 8.11
N GLU A 297 -22.14 -12.92 8.80
CA GLU A 297 -23.60 -13.01 8.82
C GLU A 297 -24.22 -12.20 7.68
N ASP A 298 -23.68 -11.01 7.38
CA ASP A 298 -24.23 -10.12 6.36
C ASP A 298 -23.59 -10.26 4.97
N GLY A 299 -22.49 -11.01 4.84
CA GLY A 299 -21.79 -11.28 3.59
C GLY A 299 -20.96 -10.11 3.06
N SER A 300 -20.76 -9.05 3.85
CA SER A 300 -19.81 -7.99 3.54
C SER A 300 -18.36 -8.48 3.61
N ASN A 301 -17.44 -7.74 3.02
CA ASN A 301 -16.00 -7.86 3.31
C ASN A 301 -15.49 -6.63 4.05
N TYR A 302 -16.16 -5.50 3.86
CA TYR A 302 -15.75 -4.21 4.37
C TYR A 302 -16.86 -3.57 5.19
N ASN A 303 -16.59 -3.33 6.47
CA ASN A 303 -17.30 -2.37 7.30
C ASN A 303 -16.28 -1.37 7.83
N THR A 304 -16.23 -0.18 7.23
CA THR A 304 -15.13 0.78 7.41
C THR A 304 -15.63 2.21 7.65
N SER A 305 -14.71 3.12 7.95
CA SER A 305 -14.95 4.53 8.23
C SER A 305 -16.06 4.77 9.26
N PRO A 306 -16.03 4.10 10.44
CA PRO A 306 -17.08 4.27 11.43
C PRO A 306 -17.03 5.67 12.05
N SER A 307 -18.20 6.27 12.19
CA SER A 307 -18.39 7.56 12.84
C SER A 307 -19.51 7.44 13.85
N ILE A 308 -19.19 7.55 15.14
CA ILE A 308 -20.21 7.46 16.20
C ILE A 308 -20.93 8.81 16.34
N SER A 309 -22.26 8.75 16.47
CA SER A 309 -23.10 9.93 16.70
C SER A 309 -22.69 10.67 18.00
N PRO A 310 -22.95 11.98 18.11
CA PRO A 310 -22.65 12.74 19.32
C PRO A 310 -23.29 12.14 20.58
N GLN A 311 -24.52 11.65 20.47
CA GLN A 311 -25.26 11.00 21.56
C GLN A 311 -24.73 9.59 21.88
N GLY A 312 -23.96 9.00 20.96
CA GLY A 312 -23.35 7.69 21.12
C GLY A 312 -24.34 6.53 21.04
N ASP A 313 -25.56 6.73 20.56
CA ASP A 313 -26.59 5.70 20.37
C ASP A 313 -26.53 5.08 18.97
N LYS A 314 -26.13 5.86 17.95
CA LYS A 314 -25.96 5.42 16.55
C LYS A 314 -24.52 5.55 16.06
N PHE A 315 -24.18 4.87 14.97
CA PHE A 315 -22.95 5.09 14.21
C PHE A 315 -23.22 5.02 12.71
N ALA A 316 -22.48 5.79 11.92
CA ALA A 316 -22.49 5.75 10.47
C ALA A 316 -21.23 5.03 9.97
N PHE A 317 -21.31 4.34 8.84
CA PHE A 317 -20.18 3.59 8.28
C PHE A 317 -20.40 3.25 6.80
N ILE A 318 -19.30 2.89 6.13
CA ILE A 318 -19.29 2.46 4.72
C ILE A 318 -19.23 0.93 4.69
N THR A 319 -20.07 0.31 3.86
CA THR A 319 -20.18 -1.15 3.79
C THR A 319 -20.56 -1.66 2.41
N ASP A 320 -20.00 -2.81 2.01
CA ASP A 320 -20.31 -3.52 0.76
C ASP A 320 -21.40 -4.59 0.92
N ARG A 321 -22.13 -4.63 2.04
CA ARG A 321 -23.18 -5.62 2.35
C ARG A 321 -24.30 -5.73 1.31
N SER A 322 -24.46 -4.75 0.41
CA SER A 322 -25.44 -4.77 -0.68
C SER A 322 -24.85 -5.18 -2.04
N GLY A 323 -23.56 -5.52 -2.08
CA GLY A 323 -22.74 -5.73 -3.27
C GLY A 323 -22.13 -4.44 -3.85
N TYR A 324 -22.52 -3.28 -3.35
CA TYR A 324 -21.95 -1.97 -3.67
C TYR A 324 -21.57 -1.27 -2.36
N PHE A 325 -20.58 -0.39 -2.40
CA PHE A 325 -20.25 0.42 -1.22
C PHE A 325 -21.36 1.46 -0.96
N ASP A 326 -22.11 1.23 0.12
CA ASP A 326 -23.21 2.07 0.58
C ASP A 326 -22.86 2.71 1.94
N ILE A 327 -23.60 3.76 2.33
CA ILE A 327 -23.51 4.36 3.67
C ILE A 327 -24.68 3.86 4.50
N TYR A 328 -24.39 3.30 5.66
CA TYR A 328 -25.38 2.78 6.60
C TYR A 328 -25.28 3.46 7.96
N LEU A 329 -26.42 3.51 8.64
CA LEU A 329 -26.54 3.80 10.06
C LEU A 329 -26.79 2.51 10.81
N GLY A 330 -26.01 2.25 11.86
CA GLY A 330 -26.21 1.16 12.81
C GLY A 330 -26.48 1.68 14.22
N SER A 331 -27.09 0.85 15.07
CA SER A 331 -27.30 1.15 16.49
C SER A 331 -26.19 0.56 17.36
N THR A 332 -25.65 1.36 18.28
CA THR A 332 -24.67 0.88 19.28
C THR A 332 -25.34 0.07 20.39
N ILE A 333 -26.68 0.17 20.49
CA ILE A 333 -27.52 -0.51 21.47
C ILE A 333 -27.99 -1.84 20.86
N ASN A 334 -28.63 -1.79 19.69
CA ASN A 334 -29.21 -2.92 18.97
C ASN A 334 -28.39 -3.26 17.72
N PRO A 335 -27.49 -4.27 17.75
CA PRO A 335 -26.57 -4.54 16.65
C PRO A 335 -27.25 -4.98 15.34
N ASP A 336 -28.51 -5.43 15.38
CA ASP A 336 -29.26 -5.87 14.18
C ASP A 336 -30.01 -4.72 13.48
N GLU A 337 -29.99 -3.52 14.05
CA GLU A 337 -30.73 -2.37 13.54
C GLU A 337 -29.85 -1.55 12.58
N PHE A 338 -30.12 -1.71 11.28
CA PHE A 338 -29.43 -0.99 10.21
C PHE A 338 -30.39 -0.23 9.30
N LYS A 339 -30.10 1.04 9.04
CA LYS A 339 -30.80 1.88 8.05
C LYS A 339 -29.79 2.29 6.97
N ARG A 340 -30.07 1.94 5.70
CA ARG A 340 -29.29 2.48 4.58
C ARG A 340 -29.59 3.97 4.45
N LEU A 341 -28.55 4.79 4.46
CA LEU A 341 -28.66 6.23 4.31
C LEU A 341 -28.44 6.67 2.86
N VAL A 342 -27.39 6.15 2.22
CA VAL A 342 -27.05 6.45 0.82
C VAL A 342 -26.75 5.15 0.08
N SER A 343 -27.17 5.08 -1.18
CA SER A 343 -26.71 4.03 -2.09
C SER A 343 -25.58 4.55 -2.96
N GLY A 344 -24.37 4.01 -2.78
CA GLY A 344 -23.20 4.40 -3.57
C GLY A 344 -23.17 3.71 -4.92
N GLN A 345 -22.32 4.23 -5.81
CA GLN A 345 -22.07 3.72 -7.17
C GLN A 345 -23.31 3.70 -8.08
N ARG A 346 -24.39 4.40 -7.70
CA ARG A 346 -25.68 4.45 -8.42
C ARG A 346 -26.11 5.83 -8.90
N SER A 347 -25.34 6.87 -8.56
CA SER A 347 -25.62 8.25 -8.99
C SER A 347 -24.32 8.99 -9.28
N ARG A 348 -24.41 10.08 -10.05
CA ARG A 348 -23.25 10.93 -10.40
C ARG A 348 -22.62 11.63 -9.18
N ASP A 349 -23.39 11.83 -8.12
CA ASP A 349 -22.90 12.46 -6.88
C ASP A 349 -22.30 11.43 -5.90
N PHE A 350 -22.46 10.14 -6.18
CA PHE A 350 -21.86 9.03 -5.43
C PHE A 350 -21.29 8.00 -6.40
N GLU A 351 -20.39 8.43 -7.28
CA GLU A 351 -19.81 7.53 -8.29
C GLU A 351 -18.92 6.47 -7.62
N GLU A 352 -18.15 6.88 -6.60
CA GLU A 352 -17.28 6.08 -5.74
C GLU A 352 -17.14 6.71 -4.34
N LEU A 353 -16.90 5.87 -3.33
CA LEU A 353 -16.65 6.26 -1.94
C LEU A 353 -15.17 6.04 -1.58
N LYS A 354 -14.59 6.93 -0.78
CA LYS A 354 -13.20 6.81 -0.31
C LYS A 354 -13.12 5.78 0.84
N ILE A 355 -12.89 4.51 0.52
CA ILE A 355 -12.89 3.40 1.49
C ILE A 355 -11.59 3.29 2.32
N LEU A 356 -10.47 3.82 1.80
CA LEU A 356 -9.14 3.68 2.40
C LEU A 356 -8.79 4.81 3.38
N THR A 357 -9.55 5.91 3.37
CA THR A 357 -9.34 7.09 4.24
C THR A 357 -10.59 7.33 5.10
N PRO A 358 -10.46 7.64 6.40
CA PRO A 358 -11.62 7.90 7.26
C PRO A 358 -12.46 9.05 6.69
N GLY A 359 -13.66 8.73 6.20
CA GLY A 359 -14.43 9.68 5.40
C GLY A 359 -15.67 10.24 6.08
N VAL A 360 -16.16 9.67 7.19
CA VAL A 360 -17.51 9.96 7.70
C VAL A 360 -17.44 10.73 9.03
N THR A 361 -18.12 11.86 9.11
CA THR A 361 -18.21 12.67 10.34
C THR A 361 -19.63 13.18 10.59
N TRP A 362 -20.05 13.21 11.86
CA TRP A 362 -21.36 13.75 12.26
C TRP A 362 -21.30 15.24 12.51
N SER A 363 -22.37 15.96 12.18
CA SER A 363 -22.59 17.29 12.73
C SER A 363 -22.77 17.20 14.26
N PRO A 364 -22.34 18.22 15.03
CA PRO A 364 -22.43 18.18 16.49
C PRO A 364 -23.84 18.04 17.05
N ASP A 365 -24.85 18.45 16.28
CA ASP A 365 -26.27 18.30 16.63
C ASP A 365 -26.85 16.92 16.29
N GLY A 366 -26.09 16.06 15.60
CA GLY A 366 -26.49 14.71 15.21
C GLY A 366 -27.48 14.64 14.04
N LYS A 367 -27.71 15.74 13.31
CA LYS A 367 -28.70 15.78 12.22
C LYS A 367 -28.12 15.50 10.84
N LYS A 368 -26.83 15.79 10.64
CA LYS A 368 -26.17 15.63 9.35
C LYS A 368 -24.91 14.77 9.46
N ILE A 369 -24.54 14.19 8.34
CA ILE A 369 -23.26 13.51 8.13
C ILE A 369 -22.52 14.21 7.00
N ALA A 370 -21.23 14.47 7.16
CA ALA A 370 -20.34 14.89 6.07
C ALA A 370 -19.42 13.74 5.65
N LEU A 371 -19.16 13.64 4.35
CA LEU A 371 -18.11 12.78 3.81
C LEU A 371 -17.57 13.27 2.47
N ALA A 372 -16.34 12.84 2.14
CA ALA A 372 -15.80 13.02 0.80
C ALA A 372 -16.25 11.89 -0.15
N THR A 373 -16.56 12.27 -1.39
CA THR A 373 -17.06 11.40 -2.45
C THR A 373 -16.51 11.83 -3.80
N LYS A 374 -16.40 10.90 -4.75
CA LYS A 374 -16.21 11.25 -6.15
C LYS A 374 -17.54 11.68 -6.77
N ALA A 375 -17.58 12.86 -7.37
CA ALA A 375 -18.78 13.47 -7.95
C ALA A 375 -18.53 13.94 -9.41
N GLY A 376 -18.42 12.99 -10.34
CA GLY A 376 -18.14 13.27 -11.76
C GLY A 376 -16.66 13.61 -12.01
N GLU A 377 -16.40 14.82 -12.49
CA GLU A 377 -15.04 15.26 -12.88
C GLU A 377 -14.12 15.58 -11.68
N SER A 378 -14.69 15.76 -10.49
CA SER A 378 -13.94 16.13 -9.28
C SER A 378 -14.47 15.39 -8.04
N ASP A 379 -13.70 15.47 -6.96
CA ASP A 379 -14.18 15.10 -5.63
C ASP A 379 -15.07 16.21 -5.05
N ALA A 380 -15.92 15.84 -4.10
CA ALA A 380 -16.82 16.75 -3.38
C ALA A 380 -17.00 16.31 -1.93
N ILE A 381 -17.43 17.24 -1.08
CA ILE A 381 -17.94 16.91 0.26
C ILE A 381 -19.47 16.89 0.20
N MET A 382 -20.06 15.76 0.57
CA MET A 382 -21.51 15.58 0.66
C MET A 382 -21.95 15.76 2.10
N LEU A 383 -22.95 16.62 2.32
CA LEU A 383 -23.68 16.73 3.58
C LEU A 383 -25.01 16.01 3.43
N ILE A 384 -25.28 15.03 4.29
CA ILE A 384 -26.47 14.18 4.22
C ILE A 384 -27.32 14.39 5.47
N ASP A 385 -28.61 14.70 5.30
CA ASP A 385 -29.57 14.69 6.40
C ASP A 385 -29.90 13.26 6.82
N VAL A 386 -29.76 12.98 8.12
CA VAL A 386 -29.87 11.64 8.70
C VAL A 386 -31.31 11.12 8.71
N GLU A 387 -32.29 12.02 8.84
CA GLU A 387 -33.70 11.67 8.93
C GLU A 387 -34.33 11.64 7.54
N GLU A 388 -34.17 12.72 6.77
CA GLU A 388 -34.82 12.92 5.46
C GLU A 388 -34.05 12.25 4.31
N GLY A 389 -32.73 12.07 4.43
CA GLY A 389 -31.87 11.54 3.37
C GLY A 389 -31.48 12.56 2.30
N ASP A 390 -31.90 13.82 2.46
CA ASP A 390 -31.55 14.92 1.56
C ASP A 390 -30.05 15.18 1.58
N THR A 391 -29.51 15.56 0.41
CA THR A 391 -28.07 15.76 0.23
C THR A 391 -27.74 17.16 -0.29
N GLU A 392 -26.69 17.77 0.28
CA GLU A 392 -26.09 19.03 -0.17
C GLU A 392 -24.65 18.75 -0.60
N LYS A 393 -24.28 19.19 -1.80
CA LYS A 393 -22.95 18.99 -2.37
C LYS A 393 -22.10 20.26 -2.24
N LEU A 394 -20.90 20.11 -1.70
CA LEU A 394 -19.87 21.15 -1.63
C LEU A 394 -18.71 20.79 -2.56
N THR A 395 -18.37 21.70 -3.48
CA THR A 395 -17.31 21.50 -4.47
C THR A 395 -16.22 22.55 -4.27
N PHE A 396 -14.98 22.17 -4.56
CA PHE A 396 -13.80 23.00 -4.44
C PHE A 396 -12.89 22.78 -5.65
N ALA A 397 -12.12 23.80 -6.04
CA ALA A 397 -11.15 23.69 -7.12
C ALA A 397 -9.86 23.00 -6.60
N LEU A 398 -9.97 21.71 -6.30
CA LEU A 398 -8.91 20.86 -5.76
C LEU A 398 -8.80 19.58 -6.60
N ASP A 399 -7.62 18.98 -6.60
CA ASP A 399 -7.31 17.78 -7.38
C ASP A 399 -7.88 16.49 -6.74
N GLY A 400 -8.05 16.50 -5.41
CA GLY A 400 -8.67 15.42 -4.63
C GLY A 400 -9.13 15.90 -3.26
N ILE A 401 -10.12 15.21 -2.67
CA ILE A 401 -10.63 15.48 -1.32
C ILE A 401 -10.76 14.17 -0.55
N PHE A 402 -10.25 14.14 0.68
CA PHE A 402 -10.19 12.93 1.49
C PHE A 402 -10.90 13.11 2.85
N SER A 403 -10.23 12.82 3.96
CA SER A 403 -10.87 12.82 5.29
C SER A 403 -11.50 14.16 5.65
N VAL A 404 -12.68 14.11 6.30
CA VAL A 404 -13.49 15.28 6.68
C VAL A 404 -13.81 15.23 8.16
N SER A 405 -13.80 16.40 8.81
CA SER A 405 -14.00 16.55 10.25
C SER A 405 -14.84 17.78 10.56
N TRP A 406 -16.01 17.58 11.16
CA TRP A 406 -16.90 18.68 11.54
C TRP A 406 -16.41 19.38 12.81
N SER A 407 -16.40 20.72 12.80
CA SER A 407 -16.08 21.48 14.00
C SER A 407 -17.14 21.28 15.09
N PRO A 408 -16.77 21.32 16.38
CA PRO A 408 -17.73 21.18 17.49
C PRO A 408 -18.81 22.27 17.52
N ASP A 409 -18.53 23.43 16.93
CA ASP A 409 -19.46 24.56 16.81
C ASP A 409 -20.48 24.39 15.66
N GLY A 410 -20.31 23.38 14.80
CA GLY A 410 -21.20 23.08 13.68
C GLY A 410 -21.03 23.98 12.45
N ASN A 411 -20.17 25.01 12.50
CA ASN A 411 -20.07 26.04 11.46
C ASN A 411 -18.90 25.82 10.48
N ARG A 412 -17.99 24.89 10.76
CA ARG A 412 -16.78 24.67 9.96
C ARG A 412 -16.57 23.19 9.67
N LEU A 413 -15.96 22.92 8.53
CA LEU A 413 -15.42 21.61 8.15
C LEU A 413 -13.92 21.75 8.00
N ALA A 414 -13.15 20.86 8.64
CA ALA A 414 -11.76 20.64 8.30
C ALA A 414 -11.68 19.42 7.39
N PHE A 415 -10.87 19.46 6.33
CA PHE A 415 -10.69 18.33 5.44
C PHE A 415 -9.32 18.33 4.78
N ILE A 416 -8.92 17.17 4.27
CA ILE A 416 -7.70 17.03 3.47
C ILE A 416 -8.01 17.29 2.01
N GLY A 417 -7.25 18.19 1.40
CA GLY A 417 -7.36 18.54 0.00
C GLY A 417 -6.01 18.43 -0.71
N ASN A 418 -6.01 17.83 -1.89
CA ASN A 418 -4.84 17.81 -2.75
C ASN A 418 -4.88 18.98 -3.73
N GLN A 419 -3.73 19.64 -3.87
CA GLN A 419 -3.53 20.64 -4.90
C GLN A 419 -2.10 20.54 -5.44
N ASP A 420 -1.99 20.29 -6.74
CA ASP A 420 -0.76 20.02 -7.49
C ASP A 420 -0.02 18.76 -7.00
N PHE A 421 0.80 18.89 -5.96
CA PHE A 421 1.65 17.83 -5.41
C PHE A 421 1.69 17.85 -3.87
N LYS A 422 0.69 18.49 -3.26
CA LYS A 422 0.60 18.78 -1.83
C LYS A 422 -0.70 18.20 -1.27
N SER A 423 -0.65 17.70 -0.05
CA SER A 423 -1.83 17.26 0.71
C SER A 423 -1.93 18.13 1.95
N ASP A 424 -2.87 19.07 1.93
CA ASP A 424 -2.98 20.10 2.96
C ASP A 424 -4.31 20.01 3.73
N ILE A 425 -4.32 20.63 4.91
CA ILE A 425 -5.52 20.81 5.72
C ILE A 425 -6.24 22.09 5.30
N PHE A 426 -7.45 21.92 4.79
CA PHE A 426 -8.36 23.02 4.48
C PHE A 426 -9.42 23.17 5.55
N VAL A 427 -9.83 24.41 5.83
CA VAL A 427 -11.00 24.73 6.64
C VAL A 427 -11.99 25.53 5.82
N TYR A 428 -13.22 25.04 5.78
CA TYR A 428 -14.34 25.67 5.10
C TYR A 428 -15.40 26.12 6.10
N ASN A 429 -15.80 27.38 6.02
CA ASN A 429 -16.88 27.95 6.82
C ASN A 429 -18.23 27.80 6.09
N LEU A 430 -19.16 27.07 6.69
CA LEU A 430 -20.47 26.76 6.11
C LEU A 430 -21.37 27.99 5.94
N GLN A 431 -21.18 29.03 6.77
CA GLN A 431 -21.98 30.26 6.75
C GLN A 431 -21.40 31.29 5.77
N THR A 432 -20.11 31.61 5.89
CA THR A 432 -19.46 32.63 5.06
C THR A 432 -19.06 32.11 3.67
N LYS A 433 -19.04 30.78 3.51
CA LYS A 433 -18.56 30.08 2.29
C LYS A 433 -17.07 30.33 2.00
N GLU A 434 -16.31 30.73 3.02
CA GLU A 434 -14.86 30.95 2.92
C GLU A 434 -14.10 29.63 3.07
N LEU A 435 -13.13 29.40 2.17
CA LEU A 435 -12.21 28.27 2.19
C LEU A 435 -10.78 28.77 2.46
N ILE A 436 -10.09 28.16 3.41
CA ILE A 436 -8.71 28.51 3.77
C ILE A 436 -7.85 27.25 3.80
N ASN A 437 -6.68 27.32 3.16
CA ASN A 437 -5.61 26.33 3.32
C ASN A 437 -4.76 26.71 4.55
N LEU A 438 -4.73 25.84 5.57
CA LEU A 438 -4.06 26.11 6.84
C LEU A 438 -2.59 25.67 6.88
N THR A 439 -2.19 24.66 6.12
CA THR A 439 -0.82 24.13 6.14
C THR A 439 -0.01 24.65 4.95
N ASN A 440 -0.54 24.52 3.74
CA ASN A 440 0.02 25.06 2.49
C ASN A 440 1.53 24.81 2.36
N ASP A 441 1.93 23.56 2.52
CA ASP A 441 3.33 23.13 2.49
C ASP A 441 3.50 21.87 1.62
N VAL A 442 4.68 21.25 1.59
CA VAL A 442 4.96 20.10 0.69
C VAL A 442 4.66 18.75 1.33
N PHE A 443 4.28 18.76 2.62
CA PHE A 443 4.15 17.56 3.41
C PHE A 443 2.83 16.84 3.11
N SER A 444 2.79 15.57 3.51
CA SER A 444 1.60 14.75 3.40
C SER A 444 0.80 14.87 4.70
N ASP A 445 -0.29 15.65 4.71
CA ASP A 445 -1.19 15.73 5.88
C ASP A 445 -2.37 14.76 5.78
N SER A 446 -2.77 14.17 6.92
CA SER A 446 -3.94 13.29 7.01
C SER A 446 -4.68 13.35 8.35
N ASP A 447 -5.89 12.79 8.37
CA ASP A 447 -6.73 12.57 9.56
C ASP A 447 -6.93 13.81 10.46
N PRO A 448 -7.49 14.92 9.95
CA PRO A 448 -7.71 16.12 10.75
C PRO A 448 -8.82 15.88 11.79
N ALA A 449 -8.58 16.31 13.03
CA ALA A 449 -9.51 16.15 14.13
C ALA A 449 -9.55 17.41 15.02
N TRP A 450 -10.76 17.93 15.25
CA TRP A 450 -10.94 19.12 16.08
C TRP A 450 -10.73 18.85 17.57
N SER A 451 -10.12 19.81 18.27
CA SER A 451 -10.31 19.95 19.71
C SER A 451 -11.78 20.27 20.01
N LYS A 452 -12.28 19.88 21.19
CA LYS A 452 -13.69 20.05 21.58
C LYS A 452 -14.09 21.51 21.76
N ASP A 453 -13.13 22.40 21.98
CA ASP A 453 -13.35 23.85 22.00
C ASP A 453 -13.31 24.51 20.61
N GLY A 454 -13.00 23.75 19.54
CA GLY A 454 -12.94 24.24 18.16
C GLY A 454 -11.77 25.18 17.85
N LYS A 455 -10.76 25.27 18.74
CA LYS A 455 -9.62 26.19 18.56
C LYS A 455 -8.40 25.55 17.93
N LYS A 456 -8.30 24.22 18.00
CA LYS A 456 -7.14 23.46 17.52
C LYS A 456 -7.57 22.32 16.61
N LEU A 457 -6.64 21.90 15.75
CA LEU A 457 -6.71 20.69 14.95
C LEU A 457 -5.55 19.77 15.33
N PHE A 458 -5.83 18.49 15.45
CA PHE A 458 -4.85 17.41 15.52
C PHE A 458 -4.83 16.69 14.18
N PHE A 459 -3.67 16.25 13.73
CA PHE A 459 -3.53 15.59 12.43
C PHE A 459 -2.22 14.79 12.38
N SER A 460 -2.11 13.93 11.37
CA SER A 460 -0.92 13.11 11.13
C SER A 460 -0.13 13.70 9.95
N SER A 461 1.20 13.70 10.01
CA SER A 461 2.02 14.27 8.95
C SER A 461 3.44 13.72 8.90
N ASP A 462 4.05 13.74 7.71
CA ASP A 462 5.45 13.36 7.48
C ASP A 462 6.44 14.52 7.67
N ARG A 463 5.99 15.69 8.14
CA ARG A 463 6.78 16.93 8.27
C ARG A 463 7.98 16.90 9.23
N ARG A 464 8.06 15.90 10.11
CA ARG A 464 9.07 15.77 11.19
C ARG A 464 9.26 17.08 11.97
N THR A 465 10.46 17.63 11.99
CA THR A 465 10.79 18.86 12.74
C THR A 465 10.35 20.15 12.05
N ASN A 466 9.84 20.08 10.80
CA ASN A 466 9.47 21.26 10.01
C ASN A 466 8.08 21.78 10.39
N VAL A 467 7.99 22.43 11.55
CA VAL A 467 6.75 23.00 12.11
C VAL A 467 6.58 24.50 11.88
N ALA A 468 7.40 25.12 11.01
CA ALA A 468 7.26 26.52 10.64
C ALA A 468 6.08 26.70 9.68
N VAL A 469 5.09 27.54 10.03
CA VAL A 469 3.84 27.70 9.26
C VAL A 469 3.72 29.12 8.68
N THR A 470 3.16 29.20 7.47
CA THR A 470 2.82 30.42 6.72
C THR A 470 1.44 30.97 7.15
N ARG A 471 1.29 32.28 7.37
CA ARG A 471 0.01 32.91 7.75
C ARG A 471 -0.83 33.35 6.55
N ARG A 472 -2.06 32.84 6.42
CA ARG A 472 -3.26 33.60 6.04
C ARG A 472 -4.45 33.09 6.87
N SER A 473 -4.67 33.72 8.03
CA SER A 473 -5.81 33.43 8.91
C SER A 473 -7.01 34.30 8.51
N MET A 474 -8.24 33.78 8.71
CA MET A 474 -9.53 34.45 8.51
C MET A 474 -9.51 35.91 8.98
N GLY A 475 -9.23 36.86 8.08
CA GLY A 475 -9.48 38.28 8.28
C GLY A 475 -8.64 39.05 9.31
N ILE A 476 -7.46 38.60 9.75
CA ILE A 476 -6.58 39.44 10.62
C ILE A 476 -5.37 39.97 9.84
N ALA A 477 -5.35 41.29 9.68
CA ALA A 477 -4.36 42.07 8.94
C ALA A 477 -2.94 42.10 9.57
N ASP A 478 -1.98 42.23 8.66
CA ASP A 478 -0.64 42.82 8.72
C ASP A 478 0.37 42.36 9.80
N GLY A 479 1.33 41.58 9.32
CA GLY A 479 2.67 41.41 9.88
C GLY A 479 3.53 40.66 8.85
N GLU A 480 4.70 41.19 8.50
CA GLU A 480 5.64 40.54 7.57
C GLU A 480 6.18 39.24 8.18
N TYR A 481 5.72 38.10 7.66
CA TYR A 481 6.45 36.85 7.72
C TYR A 481 6.58 36.34 6.29
N GLU A 482 7.81 36.13 5.84
CA GLU A 482 8.07 35.39 4.61
C GLU A 482 7.50 33.98 4.80
N SER A 483 6.46 33.66 4.03
CA SER A 483 6.15 32.27 3.72
C SER A 483 7.46 31.60 3.33
N ILE A 484 7.75 30.40 3.81
CA ILE A 484 8.64 29.52 3.06
C ILE A 484 7.73 28.89 2.01
N PRO A 485 7.63 29.42 0.78
CA PRO A 485 6.95 28.69 -0.26
C PRO A 485 7.74 27.39 -0.45
N ALA A 486 7.09 26.27 -0.15
CA ALA A 486 7.53 24.95 -0.57
C ALA A 486 7.74 24.97 -2.09
N THR A 487 8.98 25.21 -2.47
CA THR A 487 9.52 25.27 -3.82
C THR A 487 10.80 24.45 -3.80
N GLU A 488 11.24 23.96 -4.97
CA GLU A 488 12.45 23.14 -5.12
C GLU A 488 13.70 23.76 -4.44
N ASP A 489 13.70 25.09 -4.22
CA ASP A 489 14.80 25.86 -3.66
C ASP A 489 14.82 25.95 -2.11
N VAL A 490 13.75 25.57 -1.39
CA VAL A 490 13.71 25.69 0.09
C VAL A 490 13.53 24.36 0.83
N LEU A 491 12.60 23.53 0.40
CA LEU A 491 12.34 22.22 1.01
C LEU A 491 11.84 21.25 -0.07
N ASN A 492 12.54 20.13 -0.23
CA ASN A 492 12.37 19.22 -1.36
C ASN A 492 12.11 17.79 -0.87
N MET A 493 10.94 17.23 -1.21
CA MET A 493 10.55 15.85 -0.89
C MET A 493 11.44 14.80 -1.54
N ARG A 494 12.18 15.15 -2.60
CA ARG A 494 13.22 14.28 -3.19
C ARG A 494 14.39 14.06 -2.23
N GLN A 495 14.54 14.89 -1.20
CA GLN A 495 15.60 14.83 -0.18
C GLN A 495 15.05 14.69 1.25
N HIS A 496 13.74 14.70 1.42
CA HIS A 496 13.08 14.59 2.71
C HIS A 496 12.84 13.12 3.09
N ASP A 497 12.90 12.83 4.38
CA ASP A 497 12.53 11.51 4.90
C ASP A 497 11.05 11.49 5.28
N TYR A 498 10.23 10.96 4.37
CA TYR A 498 8.79 10.77 4.52
C TYR A 498 8.42 9.36 5.01
N SER A 499 9.35 8.61 5.61
CA SER A 499 9.08 7.26 6.11
C SER A 499 8.33 7.23 7.45
N GLN A 500 8.40 8.33 8.21
CA GLN A 500 7.81 8.49 9.53
C GLN A 500 6.58 9.40 9.47
N VAL A 501 5.50 9.01 10.15
CA VAL A 501 4.28 9.80 10.27
C VAL A 501 4.01 10.04 11.74
N ASP A 502 4.00 11.31 12.14
CA ASP A 502 3.80 11.73 13.54
C ASP A 502 2.50 12.53 13.69
N LEU A 503 2.12 12.77 14.95
CA LEU A 503 0.98 13.60 15.30
C LEU A 503 1.40 15.04 15.57
N TYR A 504 0.56 15.97 15.12
CA TYR A 504 0.76 17.41 15.28
C TYR A 504 -0.50 18.07 15.83
N GLU A 505 -0.29 19.19 16.48
CA GLU A 505 -1.32 20.11 16.95
C GLU A 505 -1.15 21.45 16.22
N LEU A 506 -2.20 21.94 15.57
CA LEU A 506 -2.28 23.25 14.93
C LEU A 506 -3.31 24.12 15.65
N THR A 507 -2.92 25.35 16.02
CA THR A 507 -3.86 26.37 16.52
C THR A 507 -4.47 27.12 15.34
N VAL A 508 -5.79 27.02 15.15
CA VAL A 508 -6.46 27.48 13.92
C VAL A 508 -6.37 29.00 13.71
N GLU A 509 -6.48 29.79 14.77
CA GLU A 509 -6.45 31.26 14.66
C GLU A 509 -5.05 31.80 14.33
N SER A 510 -4.02 31.23 14.95
CA SER A 510 -2.63 31.74 14.86
C SER A 510 -1.77 31.01 13.84
N GLY A 511 -2.16 29.82 13.39
CA GLY A 511 -1.33 28.93 12.58
C GLY A 511 -0.18 28.29 13.35
N LYS A 512 -0.08 28.48 14.68
CA LYS A 512 1.01 27.91 15.48
C LYS A 512 0.88 26.38 15.53
N MET A 513 1.95 25.70 15.16
CA MET A 513 2.04 24.24 15.16
C MET A 513 2.97 23.73 16.27
N ARG A 514 2.67 22.52 16.77
CA ARG A 514 3.48 21.76 17.73
C ARG A 514 3.47 20.29 17.35
N ARG A 515 4.65 19.67 17.22
CA ARG A 515 4.81 18.22 17.10
C ARG A 515 4.49 17.55 18.43
N LEU A 516 3.70 16.47 18.41
CA LEU A 516 3.27 15.75 19.61
C LEU A 516 4.04 14.43 19.80
N THR A 517 4.54 13.86 18.71
CA THR A 517 5.22 12.56 18.73
C THR A 517 6.40 12.56 17.77
N ALA A 518 7.38 11.70 18.05
CA ALA A 518 8.60 11.56 17.26
C ALA A 518 9.09 10.11 17.28
N THR A 519 8.18 9.15 17.15
CA THR A 519 8.51 7.73 17.25
C THR A 519 9.06 7.24 15.90
N GLU A 520 10.36 6.93 15.86
CA GLU A 520 11.05 6.58 14.61
C GLU A 520 10.42 5.38 13.89
N ALA A 521 10.17 5.54 12.59
CA ALA A 521 9.62 4.51 11.70
C ALA A 521 8.28 3.88 12.14
N ILE A 522 7.56 4.54 13.04
CA ILE A 522 6.21 4.17 13.49
C ILE A 522 5.19 4.98 12.70
N GLU A 523 4.04 4.37 12.45
CA GLU A 523 2.87 5.05 11.91
C GLU A 523 1.92 5.44 13.04
N GLU A 524 1.68 6.74 13.18
CA GLU A 524 0.68 7.26 14.10
C GLU A 524 -0.41 7.98 13.33
N ALA A 525 -1.67 7.62 13.60
CA ALA A 525 -2.80 8.02 12.79
C ALA A 525 -4.10 8.17 13.60
N SER A 526 -5.14 8.70 12.96
CA SER A 526 -6.49 8.84 13.53
C SER A 526 -6.54 9.50 14.93
N PRO A 527 -5.95 10.70 15.12
CA PRO A 527 -5.98 11.39 16.40
C PRO A 527 -7.41 11.83 16.79
N ILE A 528 -7.78 11.72 18.05
CA ILE A 528 -9.07 12.17 18.60
C ILE A 528 -8.90 12.77 19.99
N CYS A 529 -9.38 14.00 20.16
CA CYS A 529 -9.30 14.72 21.43
C CYS A 529 -10.37 14.27 22.44
N SER A 530 -9.99 14.17 23.72
CA SER A 530 -10.91 13.89 24.82
C SER A 530 -11.91 15.04 25.05
N PRO A 531 -13.07 14.76 25.66
CA PRO A 531 -14.09 15.79 25.98
C PRO A 531 -13.57 17.02 26.73
N ASP A 532 -12.57 16.81 27.60
CA ASP A 532 -11.95 17.84 28.44
C ASP A 532 -10.75 18.56 27.79
N ASN A 533 -10.39 18.22 26.55
CA ASN A 533 -9.21 18.71 25.83
C ASN A 533 -7.85 18.44 26.51
N GLN A 534 -7.76 17.47 27.43
CA GLN A 534 -6.51 17.16 28.13
C GLN A 534 -5.76 15.97 27.55
N LYS A 535 -6.44 15.09 26.81
CA LYS A 535 -5.89 13.85 26.30
C LYS A 535 -6.17 13.68 24.82
N LEU A 536 -5.33 12.87 24.17
CA LEU A 536 -5.48 12.46 22.79
C LEU A 536 -5.49 10.93 22.71
N LEU A 537 -6.50 10.36 22.06
CA LEU A 537 -6.47 8.97 21.61
C LEU A 537 -5.97 8.94 20.17
N PHE A 538 -5.18 7.94 19.82
CA PHE A 538 -4.64 7.77 18.47
C PHE A 538 -4.30 6.30 18.22
N ILE A 539 -4.10 5.94 16.95
CA ILE A 539 -3.61 4.63 16.54
C ILE A 539 -2.09 4.69 16.39
N SER A 540 -1.41 3.67 16.89
CA SER A 540 0.03 3.48 16.67
C SER A 540 0.34 2.00 16.48
N ASP A 541 1.29 1.69 15.60
CA ASP A 541 1.83 0.34 15.41
C ASP A 541 3.16 0.09 16.14
N LYS A 542 3.48 0.89 17.16
CA LYS A 542 4.75 0.84 17.90
C LYS A 542 5.18 -0.55 18.38
N ASN A 543 4.24 -1.45 18.70
CA ASN A 543 4.56 -2.82 19.12
C ASN A 543 4.52 -3.86 17.97
N GLY A 544 4.34 -3.42 16.73
CA GLY A 544 4.13 -4.22 15.53
C GLY A 544 2.67 -4.54 15.22
N ILE A 545 1.70 -3.99 15.96
CA ILE A 545 0.26 -4.14 15.70
C ILE A 545 -0.41 -2.78 15.94
N TYR A 546 -1.33 -2.38 15.07
CA TYR A 546 -2.14 -1.17 15.28
C TYR A 546 -2.97 -1.27 16.56
N ASN A 547 -2.64 -0.45 17.55
CA ASN A 547 -3.35 -0.35 18.83
C ASN A 547 -3.76 1.09 19.12
N VAL A 548 -4.79 1.27 19.95
CA VAL A 548 -5.16 2.58 20.48
C VAL A 548 -4.21 2.94 21.62
N TYR A 549 -3.67 4.16 21.57
CA TYR A 549 -2.85 4.76 22.62
C TYR A 549 -3.50 6.05 23.13
N GLU A 550 -3.18 6.39 24.38
CA GLU A 550 -3.55 7.65 25.03
C GLU A 550 -2.28 8.48 25.28
N LEU A 551 -2.34 9.76 24.91
CA LEU A 551 -1.34 10.78 25.20
C LEU A 551 -1.96 11.88 26.07
N ASN A 552 -1.27 12.30 27.13
CA ASN A 552 -1.62 13.51 27.88
C ASN A 552 -1.00 14.73 27.18
N LEU A 553 -1.82 15.72 26.81
CA LEU A 553 -1.40 16.91 26.06
C LEU A 553 -0.56 17.90 26.89
N ASN A 554 -0.47 17.66 28.20
CA ASN A 554 0.38 18.37 29.16
C ASN A 554 1.55 17.51 29.68
N ASP A 555 1.86 16.39 29.03
CA ASP A 555 3.00 15.56 29.41
C ASP A 555 4.33 16.35 29.27
N PRO A 556 5.21 16.37 30.27
CA PRO A 556 6.49 17.09 30.20
C PRO A 556 7.40 16.65 29.05
N GLY A 557 7.23 15.43 28.52
CA GLY A 557 7.93 14.96 27.34
C GLY A 557 7.58 15.73 26.05
N LEU A 558 6.54 16.57 26.07
CA LEU A 558 6.16 17.48 24.98
C LEU A 558 6.91 18.82 25.01
N ASP A 559 7.73 19.09 26.04
CA ASP A 559 8.47 20.36 26.16
C ASP A 559 9.56 20.49 25.08
N ASN A 560 10.13 19.37 24.63
CA ASN A 560 11.04 19.33 23.48
C ASN A 560 10.24 19.30 22.18
N GLN A 561 10.09 20.44 21.51
CA GLN A 561 9.29 20.54 20.28
C GLN A 561 9.94 19.87 19.07
N GLU A 562 11.27 19.73 19.03
CA GLU A 562 11.96 19.08 17.90
C GLU A 562 11.85 17.56 18.00
N ASN A 563 12.06 17.02 19.21
CA ASN A 563 12.03 15.59 19.46
C ASN A 563 11.20 15.26 20.72
N PRO A 564 9.87 15.41 20.66
CA PRO A 564 8.99 15.11 21.78
C PRO A 564 9.03 13.61 22.11
N SER A 565 9.12 13.31 23.41
CA SER A 565 9.15 11.95 23.93
C SER A 565 8.13 11.76 25.06
N PRO A 566 6.83 12.03 24.81
CA PRO A 566 5.82 11.93 25.85
C PRO A 566 5.57 10.49 26.27
N LYS A 567 5.03 10.31 27.48
CA LYS A 567 4.56 8.99 27.90
C LYS A 567 3.24 8.65 27.18
N MET A 568 3.28 7.56 26.41
CA MET A 568 2.11 7.02 25.70
C MET A 568 1.57 5.80 26.46
N ARG A 569 0.29 5.82 26.83
CA ARG A 569 -0.35 4.71 27.54
C ARG A 569 -1.14 3.85 26.55
N PRO A 570 -0.82 2.56 26.38
CA PRO A 570 -1.63 1.68 25.53
C PRO A 570 -3.03 1.49 26.12
N VAL A 571 -4.05 1.63 25.25
CA VAL A 571 -5.46 1.41 25.56
C VAL A 571 -5.89 0.02 25.10
N THR A 572 -5.38 -0.49 23.97
CA THR A 572 -5.67 -1.85 23.46
C THR A 572 -4.40 -2.70 23.30
N ASN A 573 -4.56 -4.03 23.23
CA ASN A 573 -3.51 -4.99 22.86
C ASN A 573 -4.13 -6.19 22.13
N VAL A 574 -4.81 -5.93 21.01
CA VAL A 574 -5.58 -6.95 20.27
C VAL A 574 -4.70 -7.70 19.26
N LEU A 575 -5.07 -8.93 18.91
CA LEU A 575 -4.29 -9.81 18.00
C LEU A 575 -4.16 -9.26 16.57
N SER A 576 -5.25 -8.78 15.99
CA SER A 576 -5.36 -8.37 14.59
C SER A 576 -5.46 -6.85 14.42
N GLY A 577 -5.19 -6.08 15.48
CA GLY A 577 -5.18 -4.62 15.45
C GLY A 577 -6.56 -3.95 15.39
N ILE A 578 -6.56 -2.63 15.60
CA ILE A 578 -7.73 -1.77 15.44
C ILE A 578 -7.31 -0.46 14.77
N ARG A 579 -8.14 0.06 13.85
CA ARG A 579 -7.88 1.27 13.05
C ARG A 579 -9.14 2.12 12.92
N GLN A 580 -9.03 3.31 12.30
CA GLN A 580 -10.15 4.19 11.95
C GLN A 580 -11.11 4.43 13.13
N ILE A 581 -10.60 5.03 14.20
CA ILE A 581 -11.36 5.20 15.43
C ILE A 581 -12.32 6.39 15.37
N SER A 582 -13.38 6.36 16.20
CA SER A 582 -14.29 7.49 16.44
C SER A 582 -14.81 7.46 17.88
N LEU A 583 -14.97 8.63 18.51
CA LEU A 583 -15.33 8.77 19.94
C LEU A 583 -16.64 9.54 20.13
N SER A 584 -17.52 9.06 21.02
CA SER A 584 -18.75 9.76 21.39
C SER A 584 -18.46 11.11 22.05
N ALA A 585 -19.41 12.05 22.02
CA ALA A 585 -19.18 13.40 22.55
C ALA A 585 -18.87 13.41 24.06
N ASP A 586 -19.43 12.47 24.81
CA ASP A 586 -19.19 12.26 26.24
C ASP A 586 -17.89 11.47 26.55
N GLY A 587 -17.20 10.96 25.52
CA GLY A 587 -15.96 10.18 25.67
C GLY A 587 -16.14 8.75 26.20
N THR A 588 -17.38 8.26 26.35
CA THR A 588 -17.65 6.97 27.00
C THR A 588 -17.64 5.78 26.03
N LYS A 589 -17.74 6.01 24.72
CA LYS A 589 -17.75 4.95 23.69
C LYS A 589 -16.78 5.30 22.56
N LEU A 590 -15.84 4.39 22.32
CA LEU A 590 -14.94 4.41 21.19
C LEU A 590 -15.38 3.32 20.21
N VAL A 591 -15.56 3.65 18.93
CA VAL A 591 -15.69 2.66 17.86
C VAL A 591 -14.41 2.63 17.04
N GLY A 592 -14.12 1.49 16.41
CA GLY A 592 -13.02 1.34 15.46
C GLY A 592 -13.18 0.08 14.63
N VAL A 593 -12.36 -0.05 13.59
CA VAL A 593 -12.36 -1.16 12.64
C VAL A 593 -11.33 -2.20 13.06
N GLY A 594 -11.74 -3.44 13.22
CA GLY A 594 -10.86 -4.59 13.46
C GLY A 594 -10.95 -5.61 12.32
N LEU A 595 -9.85 -6.31 12.07
CA LEU A 595 -9.82 -7.45 11.15
C LEU A 595 -10.16 -8.73 11.92
N ASP A 596 -11.09 -9.53 11.42
CA ASP A 596 -11.35 -10.88 11.92
C ASP A 596 -11.72 -11.77 10.73
N TYR A 597 -11.02 -12.89 10.53
CA TYR A 597 -11.34 -13.86 9.47
C TYR A 597 -11.44 -13.23 8.07
N ALA A 598 -10.42 -12.47 7.66
CA ALA A 598 -10.35 -11.74 6.39
C ALA A 598 -11.40 -10.62 6.16
N GLY A 599 -12.33 -10.40 7.08
CA GLY A 599 -13.33 -9.34 7.00
C GLY A 599 -13.05 -8.19 7.98
N PHE A 600 -13.42 -6.98 7.59
CA PHE A 600 -13.35 -5.81 8.44
C PHE A 600 -14.69 -5.56 9.12
N ASP A 601 -14.68 -5.51 10.45
CA ASP A 601 -15.86 -5.26 11.28
C ASP A 601 -15.65 -4.08 12.22
N ILE A 602 -16.78 -3.48 12.62
CA ILE A 602 -16.80 -2.35 13.55
C ILE A 602 -16.97 -2.88 14.96
N TYR A 603 -16.08 -2.47 15.86
CA TYR A 603 -16.06 -2.85 17.26
C TYR A 603 -16.18 -1.63 18.16
N MET A 604 -16.86 -1.78 19.29
CA MET A 604 -17.03 -0.73 20.29
C MET A 604 -16.38 -1.07 21.61
N LEU A 605 -15.54 -0.16 22.11
CA LEU A 605 -14.96 -0.17 23.43
C LEU A 605 -15.65 0.87 24.33
N ARG A 606 -16.00 0.47 25.55
CA ARG A 606 -16.58 1.36 26.56
C ARG A 606 -15.51 1.90 27.50
N LEU A 607 -15.66 3.15 27.92
CA LEU A 607 -14.80 3.87 28.86
C LEU A 607 -13.29 3.75 28.49
N PRO A 608 -12.90 4.14 27.26
CA PRO A 608 -11.53 3.94 26.76
C PRO A 608 -10.45 4.59 27.65
N PHE A 609 -10.77 5.73 28.29
CA PHE A 609 -9.86 6.45 29.18
C PHE A 609 -9.67 5.77 30.55
N GLU A 610 -10.54 4.84 30.94
CA GLU A 610 -10.47 4.11 32.21
C GLU A 610 -9.89 2.71 32.07
N ARG A 611 -9.79 2.20 30.84
CA ARG A 611 -9.31 0.84 30.54
C ARG A 611 -7.87 0.64 31.00
N LYS A 612 -7.64 -0.46 31.73
CA LYS A 612 -6.32 -0.93 32.17
C LYS A 612 -6.01 -2.29 31.54
N LEU A 613 -4.83 -2.40 30.96
CA LEU A 613 -4.31 -3.66 30.43
C LEU A 613 -3.75 -4.53 31.56
N LYS A 614 -3.70 -5.85 31.32
CA LYS A 614 -3.05 -6.78 32.23
C LYS A 614 -1.54 -6.49 32.31
N PRO A 615 -0.92 -6.53 33.50
CA PRO A 615 0.52 -6.28 33.64
C PRO A 615 1.41 -7.19 32.80
N GLU A 616 0.97 -8.43 32.53
CA GLU A 616 1.70 -9.41 31.71
C GLU A 616 1.86 -9.00 30.24
N TYR A 617 1.09 -8.03 29.76
CA TYR A 617 1.18 -7.49 28.40
C TYR A 617 2.17 -6.33 28.29
N LEU A 618 2.72 -5.87 29.42
CA LEU A 618 3.53 -4.66 29.53
C LEU A 618 4.96 -4.99 29.95
N ASP A 619 5.90 -4.20 29.44
CA ASP A 619 7.27 -4.15 29.96
C ASP A 619 7.36 -3.34 31.27
N GLU A 620 8.56 -3.25 31.83
CA GLU A 620 8.84 -2.47 33.05
C GLU A 620 8.55 -0.96 32.93
N ASN A 621 8.49 -0.43 31.71
CA ASN A 621 8.21 0.96 31.41
C ASN A 621 6.72 1.21 31.11
N GLY A 622 5.90 0.15 31.06
CA GLY A 622 4.48 0.21 30.74
C GLY A 622 4.17 0.24 29.24
N ASN A 623 5.13 -0.13 28.37
CA ASN A 623 4.90 -0.30 26.94
C ASN A 623 4.40 -1.72 26.64
N LEU A 624 3.64 -1.88 25.55
CA LEU A 624 3.25 -3.21 25.07
C LEU A 624 4.47 -4.05 24.69
N LEU A 625 4.44 -5.35 25.03
CA LEU A 625 5.41 -6.31 24.53
C LEU A 625 5.39 -6.38 22.99
N ALA A 626 6.53 -6.09 22.38
CA ALA A 626 6.69 -6.10 20.93
C ALA A 626 6.49 -7.50 20.32
N THR A 627 5.77 -7.56 19.20
CA THR A 627 5.67 -8.77 18.35
C THR A 627 7.03 -9.10 17.73
N PRO A 628 7.20 -10.28 17.11
CA PRO A 628 8.37 -10.55 16.26
C PRO A 628 8.58 -9.46 15.21
N TRP A 629 7.51 -8.95 14.60
CA TRP A 629 7.55 -7.81 13.70
C TRP A 629 7.95 -6.50 14.39
N GLY A 630 7.30 -6.15 15.50
CA GLY A 630 7.58 -4.90 16.22
C GLY A 630 9.04 -4.74 16.67
N LYS A 631 9.75 -5.85 16.90
CA LYS A 631 11.19 -5.83 17.24
C LYS A 631 12.09 -5.46 16.07
N ALA A 632 11.63 -5.69 14.84
CA ALA A 632 12.41 -5.47 13.62
C ALA A 632 11.89 -4.31 12.77
N LEU A 633 10.67 -3.85 13.06
CA LEU A 633 9.96 -2.80 12.33
C LEU A 633 10.84 -1.58 12.10
N VAL A 634 11.41 -1.00 13.16
CA VAL A 634 12.27 0.19 13.05
C VAL A 634 13.47 -0.07 12.16
N GLN A 635 14.17 -1.19 12.36
CA GLN A 635 15.34 -1.54 11.57
C GLN A 635 15.00 -1.72 10.08
N ILE A 636 13.93 -2.43 9.77
CA ILE A 636 13.52 -2.72 8.39
C ILE A 636 13.05 -1.45 7.68
N GLN A 637 12.17 -0.67 8.30
CA GLN A 637 11.62 0.54 7.70
C GLN A 637 12.72 1.62 7.51
N THR A 638 13.57 1.88 8.50
CA THR A 638 14.67 2.86 8.36
C THR A 638 15.70 2.43 7.32
N THR A 639 16.10 1.15 7.32
CA THR A 639 17.12 0.65 6.40
C THR A 639 16.58 0.56 4.98
N LYS A 640 15.32 0.15 4.77
CA LYS A 640 14.76 -0.04 3.42
C LYS A 640 14.80 1.26 2.63
N PHE A 641 14.41 2.37 3.24
CA PHE A 641 14.24 3.65 2.57
C PHE A 641 15.48 4.54 2.55
N ALA A 642 16.54 4.20 3.29
CA ALA A 642 17.79 4.96 3.33
C ALA A 642 18.45 5.16 1.96
N ASP A 643 18.35 4.19 1.04
CA ASP A 643 18.98 4.29 -0.29
C ASP A 643 18.31 5.36 -1.18
N VAL A 644 17.04 5.69 -0.94
CA VAL A 644 16.28 6.69 -1.70
C VAL A 644 16.58 8.10 -1.19
N THR A 645 16.78 8.26 0.13
CA THR A 645 16.97 9.57 0.77
C THR A 645 18.44 9.99 0.90
N GLN A 646 19.40 9.05 0.89
CA GLN A 646 20.82 9.35 1.16
C GLN A 646 21.79 9.01 0.03
N GLY A 647 21.32 8.46 -1.09
CA GLY A 647 22.15 8.23 -2.29
C GLY A 647 23.37 7.30 -2.10
N MET A 648 23.48 6.59 -0.97
CA MET A 648 24.64 5.74 -0.65
C MET A 648 24.26 4.27 -0.43
N ILE A 649 24.98 3.38 -1.11
CA ILE A 649 24.91 1.93 -0.95
C ILE A 649 25.64 1.56 0.35
N THR A 650 24.93 1.06 1.36
CA THR A 650 25.56 0.39 2.50
C THR A 650 25.28 -1.12 2.43
N LYS A 651 26.25 -1.95 2.83
CA LYS A 651 26.03 -3.38 3.07
C LYS A 651 25.01 -3.51 4.21
N ARG A 652 23.77 -3.87 3.88
CA ARG A 652 22.66 -3.93 4.83
C ARG A 652 22.72 -5.23 5.63
N PRO A 653 22.71 -5.19 6.98
CA PRO A 653 22.52 -6.40 7.79
C PRO A 653 21.09 -6.92 7.59
N PHE A 654 20.97 -8.24 7.47
CA PHE A 654 19.69 -8.91 7.28
C PHE A 654 18.96 -9.09 8.61
N VAL A 655 17.65 -8.80 8.65
CA VAL A 655 16.83 -8.92 9.86
C VAL A 655 15.94 -10.16 9.75
N VAL A 656 16.20 -11.17 10.57
CA VAL A 656 15.44 -12.42 10.61
C VAL A 656 14.35 -12.32 11.69
N LEU A 657 13.07 -12.47 11.34
CA LEU A 657 11.99 -12.45 12.34
C LEU A 657 11.71 -13.83 12.93
N ARG A 658 12.72 -14.45 13.55
CA ARG A 658 12.49 -15.72 14.25
C ARG A 658 11.95 -15.46 15.66
N GLY A 659 10.94 -16.25 16.03
CA GLY A 659 10.46 -16.37 17.41
C GLY A 659 11.58 -16.79 18.39
N PRO A 660 11.32 -16.79 19.71
CA PRO A 660 12.34 -17.12 20.71
C PRO A 660 13.00 -18.46 20.37
N LYS A 661 14.34 -18.46 20.32
CA LYS A 661 15.13 -19.69 20.22
C LYS A 661 14.69 -20.61 21.36
N ASP A 662 14.35 -21.83 20.99
CA ASP A 662 13.95 -22.90 21.90
C ASP A 662 14.93 -22.97 23.11
N PRO A 663 14.45 -22.99 24.38
CA PRO A 663 15.30 -23.22 25.54
C PRO A 663 15.76 -24.68 25.67
N SER A 664 15.61 -25.52 24.64
CA SER A 664 16.04 -26.92 24.63
C SER A 664 17.56 -27.10 24.44
N ALA A 665 18.35 -26.36 25.21
CA ALA A 665 19.75 -26.67 25.46
C ALA A 665 20.08 -26.40 26.94
N GLY A 666 19.45 -27.16 27.85
CA GLY A 666 19.74 -27.06 29.28
C GLY A 666 19.01 -28.11 30.12
N GLY A 667 19.70 -29.23 30.37
CA GLY A 667 19.58 -30.01 31.61
C GLY A 667 18.24 -30.70 31.90
N ALA A 668 18.21 -32.01 31.69
CA ALA A 668 17.24 -32.89 32.34
C ALA A 668 17.27 -32.71 33.86
N ILE A 669 16.12 -32.48 34.49
CA ILE A 669 15.92 -32.66 35.93
C ILE A 669 14.78 -33.67 36.10
N SER A 670 15.14 -34.91 36.47
CA SER A 670 14.21 -35.95 36.87
C SER A 670 13.81 -35.78 38.33
N ALA A 671 12.57 -36.15 38.64
CA ALA A 671 12.07 -36.23 40.02
C ALA A 671 12.56 -37.49 40.75
N ALA A 672 12.87 -37.31 42.04
CA ALA A 672 12.93 -38.26 43.17
C ALA A 672 14.07 -39.32 43.31
N SER A 673 15.04 -38.97 44.17
CA SER A 673 15.71 -39.68 45.31
C SER A 673 16.06 -41.19 45.30
N PRO A 674 16.95 -41.66 46.22
CA PRO A 674 18.28 -41.18 46.61
C PRO A 674 19.33 -42.34 46.65
N ASP A 675 20.64 -42.08 46.51
CA ASP A 675 21.65 -42.60 47.47
C ASP A 675 23.11 -42.26 47.16
N SER A 676 23.85 -42.12 48.27
CA SER A 676 25.28 -42.37 48.45
C SER A 676 26.34 -41.38 47.90
N THR A 677 26.89 -40.66 48.87
CA THR A 677 28.34 -40.54 49.15
C THR A 677 29.28 -39.79 48.19
N ALA A 678 29.78 -38.67 48.72
CA ALA A 678 31.19 -38.43 49.07
C ALA A 678 32.00 -37.39 48.25
N LYS A 679 32.49 -36.43 49.04
CA LYS A 679 33.87 -35.87 49.04
C LYS A 679 34.22 -34.88 47.92
N THR A 680 34.22 -33.58 48.23
CA THR A 680 35.27 -32.75 48.89
C THR A 680 36.21 -32.08 47.90
N ASP A 681 36.23 -30.75 48.02
CA ASP A 681 37.41 -29.90 48.22
C ASP A 681 37.94 -29.00 47.08
N THR A 682 38.05 -27.73 47.53
CA THR A 682 39.14 -26.77 47.34
C THR A 682 39.09 -25.75 46.20
N VAL A 683 38.69 -24.56 46.66
CA VAL A 683 39.15 -23.20 46.31
C VAL A 683 40.65 -23.11 45.98
N LYS A 684 40.99 -22.33 44.94
CA LYS A 684 42.12 -21.38 45.00
C LYS A 684 41.98 -20.25 43.97
N ALA A 685 42.53 -19.11 44.38
CA ALA A 685 42.27 -17.77 43.87
C ALA A 685 43.41 -17.24 42.99
N VAL A 686 43.05 -16.31 42.10
CA VAL A 686 43.75 -15.07 41.67
C VAL A 686 45.07 -15.21 40.88
N THR A 687 45.04 -14.65 39.66
CA THR A 687 46.01 -13.59 39.25
C THR A 687 45.47 -12.80 38.06
N ALA A 688 45.58 -11.47 38.16
CA ALA A 688 45.13 -10.51 37.17
C ALA A 688 46.17 -10.31 36.05
N GLY A 689 45.69 -10.30 34.80
CA GLY A 689 46.44 -9.92 33.60
C GLY A 689 45.53 -9.11 32.67
N LYS A 690 46.10 -8.06 32.07
CA LYS A 690 45.47 -7.03 31.20
C LYS A 690 44.49 -7.61 30.16
N PRO A 691 43.39 -6.89 29.81
CA PRO A 691 42.53 -7.33 28.72
C PRO A 691 43.22 -7.09 27.37
N GLU A 692 43.64 -8.17 26.72
CA GLU A 692 43.81 -8.22 25.27
C GLU A 692 42.44 -8.02 24.60
N ALA A 693 42.42 -7.21 23.53
CA ALA A 693 41.24 -6.99 22.72
C ALA A 693 40.74 -8.34 22.17
N GLN A 694 39.51 -8.72 22.53
CA GLN A 694 38.83 -9.84 21.90
C GLN A 694 38.51 -9.48 20.44
N PRO A 695 38.80 -10.35 19.46
CA PRO A 695 38.25 -10.18 18.12
C PRO A 695 36.71 -10.22 18.19
N PRO A 696 36.01 -9.49 17.30
CA PRO A 696 34.55 -9.41 17.34
C PRO A 696 33.95 -10.82 17.33
N GLN A 697 33.05 -11.06 18.28
CA GLN A 697 32.27 -12.29 18.34
C GLN A 697 31.56 -12.46 17.00
N ARG A 698 31.87 -13.55 16.30
CA ARG A 698 31.10 -13.98 15.12
C ARG A 698 29.66 -14.19 15.56
N GLU A 699 28.76 -13.44 14.96
CA GLU A 699 27.32 -13.69 14.96
C GLU A 699 27.01 -15.16 14.62
N PRO A 700 25.85 -15.70 15.02
CA PRO A 700 25.45 -17.04 14.61
C PRO A 700 25.14 -17.03 13.12
N GLY A 701 26.18 -17.17 12.29
CA GLY A 701 26.08 -17.30 10.85
C GLY A 701 25.29 -18.56 10.50
N LEU A 702 24.40 -18.44 9.52
CA LEU A 702 23.79 -19.57 8.85
C LEU A 702 24.87 -20.59 8.45
N ASP A 703 24.66 -21.87 8.75
CA ASP A 703 25.51 -22.95 8.25
C ASP A 703 25.20 -23.18 6.76
N LEU A 704 25.88 -22.43 5.90
CA LEU A 704 25.75 -22.49 4.45
C LEU A 704 26.35 -23.76 3.83
N LYS A 705 26.95 -24.66 4.63
CA LYS A 705 27.64 -25.87 4.11
C LYS A 705 26.72 -26.87 3.42
N ASN A 706 25.42 -26.79 3.67
CA ASN A 706 24.42 -27.69 3.08
C ASN A 706 23.75 -27.11 1.82
N PHE A 707 24.13 -25.90 1.37
CA PHE A 707 23.56 -25.27 0.17
C PHE A 707 24.56 -25.31 -0.98
N VAL A 708 24.15 -25.90 -2.11
CA VAL A 708 24.91 -25.88 -3.35
C VAL A 708 24.53 -24.61 -4.11
N PHE A 709 25.44 -23.65 -4.17
CA PHE A 709 25.33 -22.49 -5.06
C PHE A 709 25.83 -22.88 -6.45
N ASP A 710 25.14 -22.40 -7.49
CA ASP A 710 25.66 -22.52 -8.85
C ASP A 710 27.05 -21.84 -8.92
N LYS A 711 28.02 -22.45 -9.62
CA LYS A 711 29.39 -21.90 -9.73
C LYS A 711 29.42 -20.55 -10.46
N ASN A 712 28.38 -20.23 -11.21
CA ASN A 712 28.19 -18.92 -11.85
C ASN A 712 27.48 -17.90 -10.95
N PHE A 713 27.10 -18.29 -9.73
CA PHE A 713 26.37 -17.48 -8.76
C PHE A 713 27.27 -17.12 -7.57
N ALA A 714 28.33 -16.35 -7.84
CA ALA A 714 29.21 -15.81 -6.81
C ALA A 714 28.59 -14.56 -6.14
N PRO A 715 28.82 -14.32 -4.83
CA PRO A 715 28.47 -13.05 -4.20
C PRO A 715 29.20 -11.92 -4.94
N PHE A 716 28.48 -10.83 -5.18
CA PHE A 716 29.04 -9.63 -5.81
C PHE A 716 30.23 -9.16 -4.96
N THR A 717 31.46 -9.36 -5.46
CA THR A 717 32.66 -8.85 -4.80
C THR A 717 32.91 -7.44 -5.36
N GLU A 718 33.29 -6.52 -4.48
CA GLU A 718 33.47 -5.07 -4.75
C GLU A 718 34.35 -4.76 -5.98
N HIS A 719 35.13 -5.74 -6.45
CA HIS A 719 35.99 -5.59 -7.62
C HIS A 719 35.25 -5.39 -8.96
N GLU A 720 33.99 -5.82 -9.10
CA GLU A 720 33.21 -5.57 -10.32
C GLU A 720 32.54 -4.18 -10.33
N ALA A 721 32.34 -3.55 -9.16
CA ALA A 721 31.80 -2.19 -9.05
C ALA A 721 32.87 -1.10 -9.32
N GLU A 722 34.12 -1.33 -8.94
CA GLU A 722 35.21 -0.35 -9.12
C GLU A 722 35.76 -0.28 -10.56
N THR A 723 35.46 -1.26 -11.41
CA THR A 723 36.01 -1.30 -12.78
C THR A 723 35.19 -0.47 -13.77
N GLU A 724 33.91 -0.15 -13.48
CA GLU A 724 33.09 0.73 -14.31
C GLU A 724 33.36 2.23 -14.09
N GLU A 725 33.82 2.63 -12.90
CA GLU A 725 34.01 4.06 -12.56
C GLU A 725 35.16 4.75 -13.31
N LYS A 726 36.04 4.01 -14.00
CA LYS A 726 37.26 4.55 -14.61
C LYS A 726 37.33 4.56 -16.14
N LYS A 727 36.21 4.38 -16.84
CA LYS A 727 36.17 4.57 -18.32
C LYS A 727 35.02 5.47 -18.77
N LYS A 728 34.92 6.68 -18.20
CA LYS A 728 33.99 7.69 -18.71
C LYS A 728 34.36 8.12 -20.13
N SER A 729 33.50 7.74 -21.08
CA SER A 729 33.60 8.12 -22.49
C SER A 729 32.91 9.47 -22.74
N LEU A 730 33.27 10.16 -23.84
CA LEU A 730 32.57 11.38 -24.28
C LEU A 730 31.06 11.15 -24.55
N ALA A 731 30.64 9.90 -24.82
CA ALA A 731 29.25 9.56 -25.10
C ALA A 731 28.37 9.60 -23.85
N GLU A 732 28.90 9.22 -22.68
CA GLU A 732 28.17 9.30 -21.40
C GLU A 732 27.99 10.75 -20.96
N LYS A 733 29.02 11.59 -21.11
CA LYS A 733 28.88 13.03 -20.85
C LYS A 733 27.82 13.68 -21.75
N LYS A 734 27.81 13.34 -23.04
CA LYS A 734 26.81 13.85 -23.98
C LYS A 734 25.39 13.36 -23.68
N LYS A 735 25.25 12.14 -23.15
CA LYS A 735 23.96 11.59 -22.68
C LYS A 735 23.49 12.32 -21.42
N GLU A 736 24.39 12.57 -20.47
CA GLU A 736 24.11 13.31 -19.23
C GLU A 736 23.71 14.77 -19.54
N GLU A 737 24.38 15.42 -20.49
CA GLU A 737 24.03 16.75 -20.99
C GLU A 737 22.69 16.82 -21.74
N ASP A 738 22.16 15.71 -22.27
CA ASP A 738 20.82 15.67 -22.91
C ASP A 738 19.70 15.44 -21.87
N ILE A 739 20.03 14.81 -20.75
CA ILE A 739 19.09 14.44 -19.69
C ILE A 739 18.97 15.55 -18.65
N ARG A 740 20.10 16.12 -18.23
CA ARG A 740 20.17 17.11 -17.14
C ARG A 740 20.55 18.50 -17.64
N ASP A 741 20.11 19.53 -16.93
CA ASP A 741 20.49 20.92 -17.16
C ASP A 741 21.82 21.28 -16.45
N GLU A 742 22.24 22.54 -16.56
CA GLU A 742 23.48 23.03 -15.97
C GLU A 742 23.48 22.97 -14.43
N LYS A 743 22.29 22.90 -13.80
CA LYS A 743 22.12 22.73 -12.36
C LYS A 743 22.06 21.26 -11.94
N GLY A 744 22.09 20.32 -12.89
CA GLY A 744 21.99 18.89 -12.65
C GLY A 744 20.56 18.39 -12.49
N ASP A 745 19.55 19.20 -12.79
CA ASP A 745 18.14 18.79 -12.72
C ASP A 745 17.62 18.29 -14.07
N TYR A 746 16.52 17.54 -14.06
CA TYR A 746 15.99 16.91 -15.28
C TYR A 746 15.41 17.93 -16.25
N LYS A 747 15.80 17.84 -17.52
CA LYS A 747 15.27 18.68 -18.60
C LYS A 747 13.85 18.27 -18.98
N VAL A 748 12.92 19.22 -18.90
CA VAL A 748 11.56 19.04 -19.40
C VAL A 748 11.53 19.16 -20.92
N LYS A 749 10.96 18.15 -21.57
CA LYS A 749 10.80 18.06 -23.03
C LYS A 749 9.31 17.96 -23.39
N PRO A 750 8.84 18.62 -24.47
CA PRO A 750 7.47 18.47 -24.93
C PRO A 750 7.25 17.06 -25.52
N TYR A 751 6.10 16.45 -25.22
CA TYR A 751 5.73 15.18 -25.86
C TYR A 751 5.58 15.37 -27.37
N LYS A 752 6.06 14.39 -28.14
CA LYS A 752 5.89 14.33 -29.59
C LYS A 752 5.15 13.06 -29.94
N LEU A 753 4.12 13.21 -30.76
CA LEU A 753 3.34 12.09 -31.26
C LEU A 753 4.26 11.07 -31.95
N SER A 754 4.29 9.85 -31.41
CA SER A 754 5.05 8.74 -31.95
C SER A 754 4.20 7.48 -31.91
N PHE A 755 4.07 6.81 -33.06
CA PHE A 755 3.35 5.54 -33.16
C PHE A 755 4.29 4.38 -32.94
N SER A 756 3.83 3.39 -32.16
CA SER A 756 4.48 2.09 -32.03
C SER A 756 3.48 0.97 -32.38
N PRO A 757 3.95 -0.16 -32.91
CA PRO A 757 3.07 -1.29 -33.18
C PRO A 757 2.54 -1.85 -31.85
N ASP A 758 1.23 -2.07 -31.78
CA ASP A 758 0.59 -2.79 -30.69
C ASP A 758 0.65 -4.29 -30.95
N ILE A 759 0.14 -4.68 -32.13
CA ILE A 759 0.04 -6.07 -32.58
C ILE A 759 0.29 -6.11 -34.08
N ILE A 760 1.21 -6.97 -34.50
CA ILE A 760 1.36 -7.38 -35.90
C ILE A 760 1.22 -8.90 -35.95
N TYR A 761 0.08 -9.35 -36.46
CA TYR A 761 -0.27 -10.77 -36.51
C TYR A 761 -0.68 -11.17 -37.92
N GLY A 762 -0.20 -12.32 -38.38
CA GLY A 762 -0.60 -12.92 -39.64
C GLY A 762 -0.87 -14.40 -39.46
N ASN A 763 -1.97 -14.87 -40.04
CA ASN A 763 -2.29 -16.29 -40.14
C ASN A 763 -2.43 -16.67 -41.62
N ALA A 764 -1.94 -17.87 -41.94
CA ALA A 764 -2.20 -18.52 -43.21
C ALA A 764 -2.93 -19.83 -42.92
N GLN A 765 -3.95 -20.12 -43.72
CA GLN A 765 -4.74 -21.34 -43.64
C GLN A 765 -4.96 -21.88 -45.05
N TYR A 766 -5.17 -23.19 -45.14
CA TYR A 766 -5.49 -23.85 -46.38
C TYR A 766 -6.85 -24.54 -46.23
N ASP A 767 -7.80 -24.18 -47.08
CA ASP A 767 -9.10 -24.81 -47.13
C ASP A 767 -9.18 -25.70 -48.38
N ALA A 768 -9.70 -26.93 -48.20
CA ALA A 768 -9.78 -27.90 -49.29
C ALA A 768 -10.75 -27.49 -50.40
N LEU A 769 -11.69 -26.58 -50.12
CA LEU A 769 -12.70 -26.05 -51.04
C LEU A 769 -12.29 -24.67 -51.59
N PHE A 770 -11.69 -23.81 -50.76
CA PHE A 770 -11.42 -22.39 -51.05
C PHE A 770 -9.94 -22.03 -51.27
N GLY A 771 -9.04 -23.01 -51.27
CA GLY A 771 -7.62 -22.82 -51.55
C GLY A 771 -6.83 -22.18 -50.41
N ALA A 772 -5.68 -21.61 -50.74
CA ALA A 772 -4.83 -20.93 -49.77
C ALA A 772 -5.42 -19.56 -49.42
N SER A 773 -5.65 -19.32 -48.13
CA SER A 773 -6.08 -18.01 -47.63
C SER A 773 -5.20 -17.56 -46.46
N GLY A 774 -5.11 -16.26 -46.27
CA GLY A 774 -4.40 -15.68 -45.15
C GLY A 774 -5.01 -14.34 -44.76
N SER A 775 -4.80 -13.95 -43.52
CA SER A 775 -5.13 -12.62 -43.05
C SER A 775 -3.97 -12.07 -42.23
N ALA A 776 -3.81 -10.75 -42.28
CA ALA A 776 -2.89 -10.04 -41.41
C ALA A 776 -3.58 -8.82 -40.79
N LEU A 777 -3.32 -8.62 -39.51
CA LEU A 777 -3.75 -7.49 -38.70
C LEU A 777 -2.51 -6.70 -38.27
N PHE A 778 -2.52 -5.40 -38.56
CA PHE A 778 -1.53 -4.43 -38.09
C PHE A 778 -2.25 -3.39 -37.26
N SER A 779 -1.94 -3.31 -35.96
CA SER A 779 -2.42 -2.26 -35.07
C SER A 779 -1.25 -1.42 -34.59
N PHE A 780 -1.43 -0.11 -34.61
CA PHE A 780 -0.49 0.87 -34.09
C PHE A 780 -1.25 1.85 -33.22
N SER A 781 -0.65 2.24 -32.10
CA SER A 781 -1.16 3.34 -31.30
C SER A 781 -0.03 4.25 -30.85
N ASP A 782 -0.37 5.46 -30.44
CA ASP A 782 0.60 6.33 -29.79
C ASP A 782 0.86 5.92 -28.34
N LEU A 783 1.78 6.62 -27.67
CA LEU A 783 2.15 6.29 -26.30
C LEU A 783 1.04 6.58 -25.30
N MET A 784 0.13 7.50 -25.61
CA MET A 784 -0.98 7.87 -24.72
C MET A 784 -2.28 7.11 -25.02
N GLY A 785 -2.32 6.30 -26.08
CA GLY A 785 -3.52 5.59 -26.52
C GLY A 785 -4.60 6.49 -27.11
N ASN A 786 -4.30 7.77 -27.35
CA ASN A 786 -5.22 8.76 -27.91
C ASN A 786 -5.42 8.57 -29.42
N HIS A 787 -4.44 7.99 -30.11
CA HIS A 787 -4.47 7.77 -31.54
C HIS A 787 -4.23 6.30 -31.85
N GLN A 788 -5.14 5.67 -32.58
CA GLN A 788 -5.05 4.26 -32.98
C GLN A 788 -5.27 4.11 -34.48
N ILE A 789 -4.45 3.28 -35.11
CA ILE A 789 -4.52 2.95 -36.54
C ILE A 789 -4.49 1.43 -36.66
N ALA A 790 -5.58 0.86 -37.16
CA ALA A 790 -5.68 -0.58 -37.44
C ALA A 790 -5.86 -0.83 -38.95
N LEU A 791 -5.05 -1.72 -39.49
CA LEU A 791 -5.08 -2.19 -40.87
C LEU A 791 -5.31 -3.70 -40.87
N PHE A 792 -6.42 -4.12 -41.47
CA PHE A 792 -6.73 -5.53 -41.70
C PHE A 792 -6.59 -5.84 -43.19
N THR A 793 -5.85 -6.89 -43.51
CA THR A 793 -5.65 -7.36 -44.88
C THR A 793 -6.02 -8.84 -44.96
N ASN A 794 -6.67 -9.24 -46.05
CA ASN A 794 -6.94 -10.62 -46.38
C ASN A 794 -6.38 -10.95 -47.76
N LEU A 795 -5.88 -12.17 -47.91
CA LEU A 795 -5.42 -12.73 -49.17
C LEU A 795 -6.16 -14.05 -49.38
N GLN A 796 -6.80 -14.19 -50.53
CA GLN A 796 -7.37 -15.45 -50.99
C GLN A 796 -6.80 -15.71 -52.39
N ILE A 797 -6.14 -16.84 -52.56
CA ILE A 797 -5.57 -17.27 -53.83
C ILE A 797 -6.53 -18.30 -54.42
N ASP A 798 -7.21 -17.91 -55.50
CA ASP A 798 -8.13 -18.75 -56.29
C ASP A 798 -7.36 -19.59 -57.32
#